data_AF-F4PZZ1-F1
#
_entry.id   AF-F4PZZ1-F1
#
_cell.length_a   1.000
_cell.length_b   1.000
_cell.length_c   1.000
_cell.angle_alpha   90.00
_cell.angle_beta   90.00
_cell.angle_gamma   90.00
#
_symmetry.space_group_name_H-M   'P 1'
#
loop_
_entity.id
_entity.type
_entity.pdbx_description
1 polymer ?
#
loop_
_entity_poly.entity_id
_entity_poly.type
_entity_poly.pdbx_seq_one_letter_code
_entity_poly.pdbx_strand_id
1 'polypeptide(L)'
;MTDPVLMVSVAQLAPADREGWLTKQGGAIKTWRRRWFVLKGKKLYYFKNKTDVEATGLIEFEPDSFVKDERDKDKKKKFMFSLGTSKRVYYIYAEVESDMKQWIESIRRAFGGEGGSATRVDQSATKPAGVVEQPKPQNGTPEKPASSTGPRSRISNAKSVIPFLRDEDSKVLEFWQIWSESIPPQSDLQSGTSIEFHVATSIDMQKLTWRTAGPQNIFIQKMVDFFWNVGAPETEIDRLNDVGALINPVKIGSWIDMSDKGGMDGGWYFPVDIPLKLAIEASDIGEPTRKLAEWAESNDVLNCYSVGRDMGAAPPRQTEIRLKLPGPDFSTQLNLAIDAFKSFGFPQLPGPALDILRQGSSEMGGLCLSVITSSEGFVRLGLLVPKPSREVVNQLCDYGQANKERITKFEQSLGGVGPAYVEYQYLQKGFGYTVYKEGFDIVFHYFVGEDHSEIKKLASVSRHAMVKISNEHITHYIIHTMFKQILASIVILALVASSVASPLSKAKVGKKGEGCAVCVDAMGQAINDLLNIIVNGGVIGGCSGLCGLLPNSIENMVCSLACDYFGIEEFVKLVQEEDPDPIYFCQVARACPQNAGAAASINVVSVTPASAPQGTTFTISAVYNVTSVVNVGQVGLNVIDPAGNVVGGAELILYEAPGVYPVQFSLQAQPSEQEPFQAGSYEVQIAVCTGTCGSIHKGASILAEANTNFTITGQTAKKLIF
;
A
#
# COMPACT_ATOMS: atom_id res chain seq x y z
N MET A 1 22.79 18.74 -5.73
CA MET A 1 23.29 20.10 -5.97
C MET A 1 22.14 21.05 -5.69
N THR A 2 22.38 22.17 -4.99
CA THR A 2 21.35 23.17 -4.71
C THR A 2 21.10 24.08 -5.92
N ASP A 3 19.86 24.53 -6.10
CA ASP A 3 19.44 25.39 -7.21
C ASP A 3 20.05 26.80 -7.03
N PRO A 4 20.84 27.33 -7.99
CA PRO A 4 21.41 28.68 -7.91
C PRO A 4 20.38 29.79 -7.67
N VAL A 5 19.13 29.59 -8.07
CA VAL A 5 18.03 30.58 -7.90
C VAL A 5 17.58 30.70 -6.43
N LEU A 6 17.90 29.72 -5.58
CA LEU A 6 17.52 29.69 -4.17
C LEU A 6 18.60 30.22 -3.22
N MET A 7 19.83 30.47 -3.72
CA MET A 7 20.97 31.03 -2.98
C MET A 7 20.82 32.54 -2.69
N VAL A 8 19.75 32.89 -1.97
CA VAL A 8 19.46 34.24 -1.50
C VAL A 8 18.97 34.19 -0.05
N SER A 9 19.47 35.09 0.78
CA SER A 9 19.11 35.24 2.19
C SER A 9 17.93 36.19 2.40
N VAL A 10 17.24 36.07 3.53
CA VAL A 10 16.21 37.05 3.94
C VAL A 10 16.81 38.47 4.01
N ALA A 11 18.05 38.62 4.49
CA ALA A 11 18.74 39.90 4.60
C ALA A 11 19.00 40.56 3.22
N GLN A 12 19.37 39.79 2.19
CA GLN A 12 19.55 40.31 0.83
C GLN A 12 18.24 40.73 0.15
N LEU A 13 17.10 40.22 0.63
CA LEU A 13 15.79 40.63 0.14
C LEU A 13 15.28 41.94 0.77
N ALA A 14 15.97 42.53 1.75
CA ALA A 14 15.62 43.86 2.26
C ALA A 14 15.86 45.00 1.23
N PRO A 15 15.09 46.11 1.28
CA PRO A 15 13.73 46.16 1.83
C PRO A 15 12.80 45.27 0.98
N ALA A 16 11.89 44.57 1.66
CA ALA A 16 10.86 43.75 1.02
C ALA A 16 9.55 44.55 0.86
N ASP A 17 8.76 44.23 -0.16
CA ASP A 17 7.43 44.84 -0.35
C ASP A 17 6.44 44.34 0.72
N ARG A 18 6.63 43.09 1.17
CA ARG A 18 5.98 42.50 2.34
C ARG A 18 6.78 41.30 2.85
N GLU A 19 6.86 41.13 4.16
CA GLU A 19 7.36 39.90 4.78
C GLU A 19 6.51 39.47 5.97
N GLY A 20 6.59 38.20 6.36
CA GLY A 20 5.80 37.66 7.47
C GLY A 20 5.64 36.13 7.46
N TRP A 21 5.11 35.58 8.55
CA TRP A 21 4.79 34.16 8.64
C TRP A 21 3.47 33.83 7.92
N LEU A 22 3.49 32.77 7.11
CA LEU A 22 2.30 32.13 6.55
C LEU A 22 2.47 30.62 6.57
N THR A 23 1.37 29.88 6.47
CA THR A 23 1.40 28.41 6.37
C THR A 23 0.94 27.97 4.99
N LYS A 24 1.80 27.26 4.25
CA LYS A 24 1.54 26.81 2.87
C LYS A 24 1.35 25.30 2.79
N GLN A 25 0.53 24.85 1.84
CA GLN A 25 0.42 23.43 1.50
C GLN A 25 1.63 22.96 0.66
N GLY A 26 2.01 21.69 0.79
CA GLY A 26 3.03 21.02 -0.02
C GLY A 26 2.57 20.70 -1.45
N GLY A 27 3.54 20.37 -2.31
CA GLY A 27 3.32 20.11 -3.74
C GLY A 27 2.78 18.70 -4.01
N ALA A 28 3.67 17.70 -3.98
CA ALA A 28 3.31 16.29 -4.09
C ALA A 28 2.55 15.83 -2.82
N ILE A 29 3.22 15.87 -1.66
CA ILE A 29 2.60 15.56 -0.37
C ILE A 29 1.84 16.79 0.15
N LYS A 30 0.56 16.64 0.48
CA LYS A 30 -0.38 17.74 0.82
C LYS A 30 -0.29 18.25 2.27
N THR A 31 0.88 18.13 2.90
CA THR A 31 1.18 18.65 4.26
C THR A 31 1.12 20.18 4.33
N TRP A 32 0.94 20.75 5.52
CA TRP A 32 0.96 22.20 5.75
C TRP A 32 2.23 22.58 6.52
N ARG A 33 3.05 23.49 5.98
CA ARG A 33 4.32 23.92 6.58
C ARG A 33 4.33 25.45 6.78
N ARG A 34 4.60 25.90 8.02
CA ARG A 34 4.82 27.33 8.34
C ARG A 34 6.17 27.78 7.74
N ARG A 35 6.18 28.95 7.10
CA ARG A 35 7.35 29.51 6.41
C ARG A 35 7.36 31.03 6.55
N TRP A 36 8.55 31.62 6.59
CA TRP A 36 8.73 33.07 6.50
C TRP A 36 8.68 33.44 5.02
N PHE A 37 7.67 34.20 4.61
CA PHE A 37 7.50 34.66 3.23
C PHE A 37 8.09 36.05 3.06
N VAL A 38 8.68 36.30 1.89
CA VAL A 38 9.25 37.61 1.51
C VAL A 38 8.87 37.90 0.06
N LEU A 39 8.06 38.94 -0.14
CA LEU A 39 7.67 39.47 -1.44
C LEU A 39 8.66 40.57 -1.87
N LYS A 40 9.24 40.44 -3.06
CA LYS A 40 10.11 41.45 -3.67
C LYS A 40 9.87 41.51 -5.19
N GLY A 41 9.23 42.57 -5.66
CA GLY A 41 8.76 42.70 -7.03
C GLY A 41 7.81 41.54 -7.42
N LYS A 42 8.02 40.96 -8.59
CA LYS A 42 7.24 39.82 -9.12
C LYS A 42 7.68 38.45 -8.56
N LYS A 43 8.34 38.41 -7.41
CA LYS A 43 8.91 37.21 -6.80
C LYS A 43 8.52 37.09 -5.33
N LEU A 44 7.96 35.94 -4.96
CA LEU A 44 7.57 35.59 -3.60
C LEU A 44 8.41 34.41 -3.12
N TYR A 45 9.41 34.71 -2.30
CA TYR A 45 10.32 33.74 -1.69
C TYR A 45 9.71 33.21 -0.39
N TYR A 46 10.07 31.98 -0.01
CA TYR A 46 9.74 31.44 1.32
C TYR A 46 10.89 30.66 1.95
N PHE A 47 11.06 30.85 3.26
CA PHE A 47 12.20 30.39 4.08
C PHE A 47 11.72 29.55 5.26
N LYS A 48 12.58 28.73 5.86
CA LYS A 48 12.24 28.03 7.12
C LYS A 48 12.11 29.05 8.25
N ASN A 49 13.01 30.05 8.31
CA ASN A 49 13.05 31.12 9.31
C ASN A 49 13.37 32.50 8.71
N LYS A 50 13.08 33.55 9.49
CA LYS A 50 13.35 34.97 9.16
C LYS A 50 14.85 35.37 9.09
N THR A 51 15.76 34.45 9.39
CA THR A 51 17.23 34.67 9.39
C THR A 51 17.96 33.72 8.45
N ASP A 52 17.25 32.91 7.68
CA ASP A 52 17.86 31.92 6.79
C ASP A 52 18.67 32.60 5.67
N VAL A 53 19.78 31.95 5.30
CA VAL A 53 20.69 32.41 4.24
C VAL A 53 20.35 31.86 2.85
N GLU A 54 19.39 30.94 2.75
CA GLU A 54 18.96 30.27 1.52
C GLU A 54 17.42 30.11 1.53
N ALA A 55 16.78 30.33 0.38
CA ALA A 55 15.33 30.20 0.24
C ALA A 55 14.92 28.72 0.15
N THR A 56 13.85 28.34 0.86
CA THR A 56 13.24 27.00 0.72
C THR A 56 12.40 26.86 -0.56
N GLY A 57 12.20 27.97 -1.29
CA GLY A 57 11.59 27.99 -2.60
C GLY A 57 11.15 29.38 -3.02
N LEU A 58 10.76 29.47 -4.28
CA LEU A 58 10.37 30.70 -4.96
C LEU A 58 9.07 30.46 -5.74
N ILE A 59 8.22 31.48 -5.77
CA ILE A 59 7.06 31.60 -6.64
C ILE A 59 7.29 32.87 -7.47
N GLU A 60 7.52 32.72 -8.77
CA GLU A 60 7.59 33.84 -9.71
C GLU A 60 6.20 34.11 -10.27
N PHE A 61 5.87 35.38 -10.49
CA PHE A 61 4.56 35.81 -10.99
C PHE A 61 4.60 36.01 -12.50
N GLU A 62 3.94 35.10 -13.21
CA GLU A 62 3.76 35.08 -14.66
C GLU A 62 2.50 35.90 -15.05
N PRO A 63 2.32 36.33 -16.33
CA PRO A 63 1.19 37.17 -16.73
C PRO A 63 -0.21 36.60 -16.49
N ASP A 64 -0.31 35.27 -16.38
CA ASP A 64 -1.53 34.49 -16.09
C ASP A 64 -1.72 34.19 -14.59
N SER A 65 -0.78 34.59 -13.74
CA SER A 65 -0.79 34.26 -12.32
C SER A 65 -1.91 35.00 -11.59
N PHE A 66 -2.59 34.31 -10.67
CA PHE A 66 -3.78 34.83 -9.98
C PHE A 66 -3.68 34.66 -8.46
N VAL A 67 -4.40 35.51 -7.72
CA VAL A 67 -4.58 35.35 -6.27
C VAL A 67 -6.05 35.51 -5.87
N LYS A 68 -6.59 34.45 -5.25
CA LYS A 68 -8.02 34.30 -4.92
C LYS A 68 -8.21 34.04 -3.43
N ASP A 69 -9.24 34.64 -2.86
CA ASP A 69 -9.68 34.40 -1.48
C ASP A 69 -10.42 33.05 -1.43
N GLU A 70 -10.04 32.16 -0.50
CA GLU A 70 -10.55 30.78 -0.37
C GLU A 70 -11.05 30.51 1.06
N ARG A 71 -11.45 31.55 1.80
CA ARG A 71 -11.88 31.49 3.22
C ARG A 71 -12.93 30.42 3.54
N ASP A 72 -13.80 30.10 2.59
CA ASP A 72 -14.92 29.17 2.76
C ASP A 72 -14.58 27.71 2.41
N LYS A 73 -13.38 27.44 1.89
CA LYS A 73 -12.99 26.12 1.37
C LYS A 73 -12.60 25.10 2.45
N ASP A 74 -12.15 25.54 3.63
CA ASP A 74 -11.85 24.66 4.78
C ASP A 74 -12.31 25.32 6.09
N LYS A 75 -13.32 24.71 6.74
CA LYS A 75 -13.90 25.19 8.01
C LYS A 75 -12.88 25.32 9.15
N LYS A 76 -11.73 24.62 9.08
CA LYS A 76 -10.63 24.67 10.05
C LYS A 76 -9.52 25.68 9.67
N LYS A 77 -9.52 26.25 8.45
CA LYS A 77 -8.48 27.19 7.96
C LYS A 77 -9.11 28.45 7.35
N LYS A 78 -9.82 29.21 8.18
CA LYS A 78 -10.70 30.33 7.79
C LYS A 78 -10.03 31.51 7.06
N PHE A 79 -8.71 31.66 7.15
CA PHE A 79 -7.97 32.79 6.56
C PHE A 79 -7.04 32.32 5.43
N MET A 80 -7.60 31.51 4.52
CA MET A 80 -6.91 30.88 3.40
C MET A 80 -7.12 31.62 2.08
N PHE A 81 -6.06 31.65 1.27
CA PHE A 81 -6.07 32.12 -0.10
C PHE A 81 -5.33 31.13 -1.02
N SER A 82 -5.62 31.19 -2.32
CA SER A 82 -4.90 30.45 -3.35
C SER A 82 -4.09 31.42 -4.23
N LEU A 83 -2.90 30.97 -4.63
CA LEU A 83 -2.00 31.67 -5.54
C LEU A 83 -1.69 30.71 -6.69
N GLY A 84 -2.17 31.01 -7.89
CA GLY A 84 -1.95 30.20 -9.09
C GLY A 84 -0.81 30.75 -9.95
N THR A 85 -0.02 29.84 -10.50
CA THR A 85 0.92 30.07 -11.61
C THR A 85 0.65 29.04 -12.71
N SER A 86 1.19 29.23 -13.92
CA SER A 86 1.11 28.28 -15.03
C SER A 86 1.47 26.82 -14.65
N LYS A 87 2.37 26.66 -13.67
CA LYS A 87 2.87 25.35 -13.20
C LYS A 87 2.01 24.70 -12.13
N ARG A 88 1.44 25.46 -11.18
CA ARG A 88 0.56 24.92 -10.11
C ARG A 88 -0.18 25.99 -9.31
N VAL A 89 -1.19 25.55 -8.56
CA VAL A 89 -1.85 26.35 -7.52
C VAL A 89 -1.26 26.05 -6.13
N TYR A 90 -0.95 27.11 -5.39
CA TYR A 90 -0.46 27.08 -4.01
C TYR A 90 -1.60 27.49 -3.07
N TYR A 91 -1.92 26.67 -2.07
CA TYR A 91 -2.83 27.06 -0.99
C TYR A 91 -2.04 27.54 0.23
N ILE A 92 -2.42 28.71 0.76
CA ILE A 92 -1.69 29.42 1.82
C ILE A 92 -2.71 30.01 2.80
N TYR A 93 -2.48 29.93 4.10
CA TYR A 93 -3.30 30.62 5.09
C TYR A 93 -2.48 31.45 6.08
N ALA A 94 -3.10 32.52 6.59
CA ALA A 94 -2.57 33.38 7.63
C ALA A 94 -3.19 33.05 9.00
N GLU A 95 -2.55 33.49 10.09
CA GLU A 95 -3.06 33.28 11.45
C GLU A 95 -4.25 34.21 11.77
N VAL A 96 -4.37 35.34 11.08
CA VAL A 96 -5.44 36.35 11.24
C VAL A 96 -5.94 36.90 9.90
N GLU A 97 -7.21 37.35 9.86
CA GLU A 97 -7.86 37.85 8.63
C GLU A 97 -7.18 39.11 8.06
N SER A 98 -6.66 39.99 8.92
CA SER A 98 -5.94 41.20 8.53
C SER A 98 -4.72 40.88 7.67
N ASP A 99 -3.96 39.87 8.08
CA ASP A 99 -2.73 39.47 7.39
C ASP A 99 -3.05 38.84 6.05
N MET A 100 -4.07 37.96 5.99
CA MET A 100 -4.55 37.39 4.72
C MET A 100 -4.95 38.50 3.74
N LYS A 101 -5.78 39.45 4.16
CA LYS A 101 -6.25 40.57 3.31
C LYS A 101 -5.08 41.38 2.75
N GLN A 102 -4.15 41.77 3.62
CA GLN A 102 -2.98 42.55 3.21
C GLN A 102 -2.01 41.74 2.31
N TRP A 103 -1.84 40.44 2.56
CA TRP A 103 -1.02 39.58 1.67
C TRP A 103 -1.63 39.46 0.28
N ILE A 104 -2.95 39.24 0.18
CA ILE A 104 -3.68 39.24 -1.10
C ILE A 104 -3.49 40.59 -1.83
N GLU A 105 -3.63 41.71 -1.11
CA GLU A 105 -3.46 43.06 -1.68
C GLU A 105 -2.04 43.31 -2.19
N SER A 106 -1.01 42.97 -1.41
CA SER A 106 0.40 43.12 -1.81
C SER A 106 0.74 42.27 -3.03
N ILE A 107 0.24 41.03 -3.11
CA ILE A 107 0.41 40.15 -4.28
C ILE A 107 -0.28 40.73 -5.52
N ARG A 108 -1.53 41.25 -5.39
CA ARG A 108 -2.23 41.93 -6.50
C ARG A 108 -1.47 43.15 -7.00
N ARG A 109 -0.88 43.94 -6.10
CA ARG A 109 -0.06 45.10 -6.46
C ARG A 109 1.21 44.68 -7.21
N ALA A 110 1.84 43.57 -6.83
CA ALA A 110 2.99 43.00 -7.52
C ALA A 110 2.68 42.50 -8.94
N PHE A 111 1.47 42.00 -9.20
CA PHE A 111 1.04 41.65 -10.56
C PHE A 111 0.99 42.87 -11.49
N GLY A 112 0.42 43.99 -11.02
CA GLY A 112 0.17 45.21 -11.81
C GLY A 112 1.31 46.25 -11.86
N GLY A 113 2.47 45.96 -11.28
CA GLY A 113 3.55 46.96 -11.11
C GLY A 113 4.49 47.13 -12.31
N GLU A 114 4.23 48.14 -13.14
CA GLU A 114 5.30 48.99 -13.71
C GLU A 114 5.58 50.15 -12.73
N GLY A 115 6.83 50.64 -12.66
CA GLY A 115 7.32 51.38 -11.49
C GLY A 115 7.04 52.90 -11.45
N GLY A 116 7.06 53.50 -10.25
CA GLY A 116 6.98 54.96 -10.10
C GLY A 116 6.82 55.53 -8.67
N SER A 117 7.95 55.75 -7.99
CA SER A 117 8.24 56.73 -6.91
C SER A 117 7.15 57.30 -5.94
N ALA A 118 7.38 57.04 -4.65
CA ALA A 118 7.23 57.90 -3.45
C ALA A 118 6.26 59.11 -3.39
N THR A 119 5.48 59.19 -2.29
CA THR A 119 5.43 60.38 -1.40
C THR A 119 4.99 60.01 0.04
N ARG A 120 4.85 61.01 0.93
CA ARG A 120 5.10 60.92 2.39
C ARG A 120 3.95 61.48 3.25
N VAL A 121 3.88 61.08 4.53
CA VAL A 121 3.27 61.82 5.69
C VAL A 121 1.71 61.81 5.69
N ASP A 122 0.95 61.78 6.81
CA ASP A 122 1.25 62.10 8.23
C ASP A 122 0.59 61.17 9.30
N GLN A 123 0.86 61.50 10.57
CA GLN A 123 0.48 60.88 11.85
C GLN A 123 -0.97 61.16 12.30
N SER A 124 -1.48 60.34 13.22
CA SER A 124 -2.09 60.84 14.48
C SER A 124 -2.35 59.71 15.50
N ALA A 125 -2.37 60.07 16.79
CA ALA A 125 -2.63 59.16 17.92
C ALA A 125 -4.12 58.76 17.99
N THR A 126 -4.57 57.78 18.80
CA THR A 126 -4.79 57.98 20.26
C THR A 126 -5.21 56.65 20.93
N LYS A 127 -4.74 56.40 22.17
CA LYS A 127 -5.31 55.45 23.17
C LYS A 127 -6.15 56.27 24.17
N PRO A 128 -7.17 55.74 24.90
CA PRO A 128 -7.04 54.50 25.67
C PRO A 128 -8.31 53.65 25.98
N ALA A 129 -8.04 52.48 26.58
CA ALA A 129 -8.78 51.76 27.64
C ALA A 129 -10.31 51.52 27.58
N GLY A 130 -10.67 50.23 27.63
CA GLY A 130 -11.93 49.68 28.16
C GLY A 130 -11.66 48.29 28.75
N VAL A 131 -12.08 48.03 29.99
CA VAL A 131 -11.86 46.78 30.75
C VAL A 131 -13.19 46.00 30.83
N VAL A 132 -13.17 44.75 31.36
CA VAL A 132 -14.33 43.88 31.69
C VAL A 132 -14.84 43.08 30.45
N GLU A 133 -15.01 41.75 30.44
CA GLU A 133 -14.94 40.68 31.47
C GLU A 133 -14.55 39.31 30.86
N GLN A 134 -14.10 38.35 31.68
CA GLN A 134 -14.07 36.92 31.32
C GLN A 134 -15.30 36.19 31.85
N PRO A 135 -16.03 35.40 31.03
CA PRO A 135 -16.88 34.33 31.54
C PRO A 135 -16.03 33.08 31.84
N LYS A 136 -16.12 32.58 33.07
CA LYS A 136 -15.50 31.31 33.51
C LYS A 136 -16.23 30.08 32.93
N PRO A 137 -15.61 28.88 32.94
CA PRO A 137 -16.12 27.71 32.23
C PRO A 137 -17.37 27.11 32.90
N GLN A 138 -18.27 26.55 32.08
CA GLN A 138 -19.38 25.75 32.57
C GLN A 138 -18.99 24.27 32.65
N ASN A 139 -19.23 23.67 33.82
CA ASN A 139 -18.98 22.26 34.10
C ASN A 139 -19.84 21.36 33.20
N GLY A 140 -19.18 20.49 32.42
CA GLY A 140 -19.77 19.21 32.01
C GLY A 140 -19.65 18.21 33.16
N THR A 141 -20.75 17.52 33.46
CA THR A 141 -20.89 16.53 34.54
C THR A 141 -19.83 15.42 34.42
N PRO A 142 -19.24 14.91 35.53
CA PRO A 142 -18.23 13.86 35.47
C PRO A 142 -18.82 12.56 34.90
N GLU A 143 -18.33 12.19 33.71
CA GLU A 143 -18.63 10.88 33.13
C GLU A 143 -17.95 9.80 33.98
N LYS A 144 -18.74 8.82 34.44
CA LYS A 144 -18.27 7.72 35.30
C LYS A 144 -17.18 6.94 34.56
N PRO A 145 -16.10 6.48 35.22
CA PRO A 145 -15.03 5.76 34.53
C PRO A 145 -15.55 4.46 33.92
N ALA A 146 -15.61 4.42 32.58
CA ALA A 146 -15.76 3.19 31.85
C ALA A 146 -14.55 2.29 32.13
N SER A 147 -14.79 1.02 32.46
CA SER A 147 -13.75 0.05 32.77
C SER A 147 -12.87 -0.23 31.54
N SER A 148 -11.71 0.43 31.45
CA SER A 148 -10.87 0.43 30.25
C SER A 148 -9.98 -0.82 30.17
N THR A 149 -10.51 -1.92 29.62
CA THR A 149 -9.80 -3.21 29.49
C THR A 149 -8.95 -3.36 28.22
N GLY A 150 -9.03 -2.39 27.29
CA GLY A 150 -8.41 -2.45 25.97
C GLY A 150 -6.87 -2.24 25.95
N PRO A 151 -6.18 -2.58 24.84
CA PRO A 151 -4.72 -2.65 24.78
C PRO A 151 -3.97 -1.38 25.22
N ARG A 152 -4.42 -0.20 24.80
CA ARG A 152 -3.83 1.10 25.18
C ARG A 152 -3.85 1.35 26.69
N SER A 153 -4.90 0.88 27.39
CA SER A 153 -5.00 0.98 28.85
C SER A 153 -3.93 0.10 29.51
N ARG A 154 -3.76 -1.13 29.03
CA ARG A 154 -2.71 -2.06 29.50
C ARG A 154 -1.31 -1.52 29.26
N ILE A 155 -1.07 -0.89 28.10
CA ILE A 155 0.19 -0.18 27.79
C ILE A 155 0.46 0.96 28.78
N SER A 156 -0.54 1.80 29.09
CA SER A 156 -0.41 2.87 30.08
C SER A 156 -0.15 2.33 31.50
N ASN A 157 -0.88 1.28 31.90
CA ASN A 157 -0.68 0.61 33.19
C ASN A 157 0.72 0.00 33.31
N ALA A 158 1.20 -0.66 32.26
CA ALA A 158 2.55 -1.22 32.21
C ALA A 158 3.63 -0.13 32.28
N LYS A 159 3.44 1.00 31.58
CA LYS A 159 4.31 2.18 31.71
C LYS A 159 4.38 2.68 33.16
N SER A 160 3.27 2.69 33.89
CA SER A 160 3.22 3.16 35.29
C SER A 160 4.06 2.33 36.28
N VAL A 161 4.37 1.06 35.96
CA VAL A 161 5.21 0.20 36.83
C VAL A 161 6.71 0.31 36.56
N ILE A 162 7.12 1.07 35.53
CA ILE A 162 8.54 1.29 35.17
C ILE A 162 9.09 2.53 35.89
N PRO A 163 10.11 2.41 36.76
CA PRO A 163 10.59 3.53 37.58
C PRO A 163 11.07 4.75 36.79
N PHE A 164 11.89 4.55 35.75
CA PHE A 164 12.46 5.65 34.95
C PHE A 164 11.46 6.36 34.02
N LEU A 165 10.20 5.91 33.99
CA LEU A 165 9.08 6.54 33.26
C LEU A 165 8.06 7.20 34.21
N ARG A 166 8.42 7.42 35.48
CA ARG A 166 7.58 8.12 36.47
C ARG A 166 7.98 9.56 36.73
N ASP A 167 9.22 9.91 36.41
CA ASP A 167 9.74 11.26 36.56
C ASP A 167 9.13 12.15 35.45
N GLU A 168 8.37 13.16 35.86
CA GLU A 168 7.64 14.05 34.95
C GLU A 168 8.57 14.98 34.17
N ASP A 169 9.77 15.25 34.68
CA ASP A 169 10.80 16.07 34.02
C ASP A 169 11.76 15.24 33.15
N SER A 170 11.52 13.93 33.01
CA SER A 170 12.37 13.01 32.22
C SER A 170 12.11 13.12 30.72
N LYS A 171 13.16 13.43 29.96
CA LYS A 171 13.14 13.38 28.47
C LYS A 171 12.73 12.01 27.92
N VAL A 172 13.01 10.93 28.65
CA VAL A 172 12.60 9.56 28.25
C VAL A 172 11.08 9.39 28.33
N LEU A 173 10.44 10.07 29.30
CA LEU A 173 8.99 10.12 29.40
C LEU A 173 8.38 11.00 28.30
N GLU A 174 8.95 12.18 28.05
CA GLU A 174 8.55 13.07 26.96
C GLU A 174 8.57 12.33 25.60
N PHE A 175 9.67 11.62 25.30
CA PHE A 175 9.80 10.81 24.09
C PHE A 175 8.74 9.69 24.00
N TRP A 176 8.43 9.02 25.11
CA TRP A 176 7.34 8.03 25.15
C TRP A 176 5.96 8.67 24.90
N GLN A 177 5.70 9.87 25.42
CA GLN A 177 4.44 10.59 25.21
C GLN A 177 4.29 10.97 23.73
N ILE A 178 5.31 11.58 23.13
CA ILE A 178 5.33 11.97 21.71
C ILE A 178 5.09 10.74 20.80
N TRP A 179 5.70 9.59 21.11
CA TRP A 179 5.44 8.34 20.39
C TRP A 179 4.01 7.83 20.61
N SER A 180 3.52 7.79 21.85
CA SER A 180 2.19 7.26 22.21
C SER A 180 1.04 8.06 21.57
N GLU A 181 1.20 9.38 21.48
CA GLU A 181 0.28 10.31 20.81
C GLU A 181 0.29 10.18 19.27
N SER A 182 1.37 9.68 18.68
CA SER A 182 1.43 9.41 17.24
C SER A 182 0.50 8.26 16.84
N ILE A 183 0.30 7.28 17.71
CA ILE A 183 -0.43 6.06 17.37
C ILE A 183 -1.91 6.41 17.09
N PRO A 184 -2.52 6.02 15.95
CA PRO A 184 -3.90 6.36 15.61
C PRO A 184 -4.94 5.87 16.65
N PRO A 185 -5.94 6.69 17.05
CA PRO A 185 -7.03 6.23 17.90
C PRO A 185 -7.93 5.22 17.17
N GLN A 186 -8.66 4.41 17.94
CA GLN A 186 -9.55 3.37 17.39
C GLN A 186 -10.65 3.94 16.46
N SER A 187 -11.01 5.22 16.62
CA SER A 187 -11.95 5.96 15.75
C SER A 187 -11.49 6.09 14.29
N ASP A 188 -10.18 6.04 14.06
CA ASP A 188 -9.57 6.29 12.75
C ASP A 188 -9.40 4.98 11.96
N LEU A 189 -9.72 3.84 12.60
CA LEU A 189 -9.62 2.50 12.04
C LEU A 189 -10.92 2.08 11.35
N GLN A 190 -10.79 1.39 10.22
CA GLN A 190 -11.92 0.76 9.54
C GLN A 190 -12.39 -0.49 10.29
N SER A 191 -13.69 -0.81 10.19
CA SER A 191 -14.27 -2.01 10.80
C SER A 191 -13.50 -3.28 10.43
N GLY A 192 -13.06 -4.04 11.44
CA GLY A 192 -12.26 -5.26 11.26
C GLY A 192 -10.74 -5.05 11.25
N THR A 193 -10.25 -3.80 11.28
CA THR A 193 -8.81 -3.51 11.45
C THR A 193 -8.45 -3.27 12.92
N SER A 194 -7.24 -3.65 13.31
CA SER A 194 -6.73 -3.52 14.68
C SER A 194 -5.30 -2.98 14.69
N ILE A 195 -4.89 -2.44 15.84
CA ILE A 195 -3.53 -2.02 16.11
C ILE A 195 -2.85 -3.07 16.98
N GLU A 196 -1.71 -3.56 16.50
CA GLU A 196 -0.86 -4.48 17.24
C GLU A 196 0.05 -3.67 18.17
N PHE A 197 0.14 -4.10 19.42
CA PHE A 197 1.09 -3.55 20.38
C PHE A 197 2.02 -4.67 20.86
N HIS A 198 3.33 -4.40 20.81
CA HIS A 198 4.36 -5.32 21.26
C HIS A 198 5.33 -4.58 22.18
N VAL A 199 5.63 -5.16 23.34
CA VAL A 199 6.52 -4.57 24.35
C VAL A 199 7.62 -5.56 24.66
N ALA A 200 8.87 -5.09 24.74
CA ALA A 200 9.98 -5.90 25.21
C ALA A 200 10.69 -5.23 26.38
N THR A 201 11.29 -6.02 27.27
CA THR A 201 12.09 -5.53 28.40
C THR A 201 13.31 -6.42 28.61
N SER A 202 14.47 -5.83 28.92
CA SER A 202 15.60 -6.57 29.46
C SER A 202 15.21 -7.24 30.78
N ILE A 203 15.94 -8.30 31.14
CA ILE A 203 15.69 -9.11 32.34
C ILE A 203 15.84 -8.32 33.65
N ASP A 204 16.74 -7.33 33.68
CA ASP A 204 16.93 -6.37 34.77
C ASP A 204 15.90 -5.20 34.74
N MET A 205 15.07 -5.13 33.69
CA MET A 205 14.12 -4.06 33.40
C MET A 205 14.77 -2.66 33.38
N GLN A 206 16.00 -2.58 32.88
CA GLN A 206 16.74 -1.34 32.63
C GLN A 206 16.56 -0.83 31.18
N LYS A 207 16.30 -1.71 30.22
CA LYS A 207 15.93 -1.38 28.83
C LYS A 207 14.49 -1.79 28.55
N LEU A 208 13.70 -0.90 27.95
CA LEU A 208 12.39 -1.22 27.37
C LEU A 208 12.35 -0.88 25.88
N THR A 209 11.55 -1.65 25.15
CA THR A 209 11.20 -1.42 23.74
C THR A 209 9.69 -1.40 23.63
N TRP A 210 9.13 -0.35 23.02
CA TRP A 210 7.71 -0.28 22.67
C TRP A 210 7.58 -0.33 21.15
N ARG A 211 6.68 -1.16 20.63
CA ARG A 211 6.38 -1.27 19.19
C ARG A 211 4.88 -1.22 18.96
N THR A 212 4.49 -0.62 17.86
CA THR A 212 3.10 -0.60 17.37
C THR A 212 3.09 -0.86 15.86
N ALA A 213 2.06 -1.54 15.35
CA ALA A 213 1.83 -1.68 13.92
C ALA A 213 0.34 -1.66 13.57
N GLY A 214 0.02 -1.23 12.35
CA GLY A 214 -1.34 -1.19 11.83
C GLY A 214 -1.38 -0.84 10.34
N PRO A 215 -2.58 -0.61 9.77
CA PRO A 215 -2.76 -0.41 8.33
C PRO A 215 -1.94 0.79 7.80
N GLN A 216 -1.18 0.56 6.71
CA GLN A 216 -0.27 1.56 6.13
C GLN A 216 -0.95 2.90 5.84
N ASN A 217 -2.13 2.86 5.23
CA ASN A 217 -2.92 4.03 4.83
C ASN A 217 -3.34 4.96 5.99
N ILE A 218 -3.39 4.44 7.22
CA ILE A 218 -3.73 5.21 8.42
C ILE A 218 -2.46 5.58 9.20
N PHE A 219 -1.49 4.66 9.28
CA PHE A 219 -0.28 4.84 10.09
C PHE A 219 0.74 5.78 9.46
N ILE A 220 0.85 5.85 8.13
CA ILE A 220 2.01 6.48 7.47
C ILE A 220 2.17 7.95 7.82
N GLN A 221 1.10 8.75 7.70
CA GLN A 221 1.18 10.19 8.00
C GLN A 221 1.55 10.42 9.47
N LYS A 222 0.94 9.68 10.39
CA LYS A 222 1.19 9.78 11.84
C LYS A 222 2.61 9.38 12.22
N MET A 223 3.14 8.32 11.61
CA MET A 223 4.48 7.83 11.85
C MET A 223 5.54 8.81 11.31
N VAL A 224 5.30 9.42 10.16
CA VAL A 224 6.20 10.44 9.61
C VAL A 224 6.10 11.76 10.41
N ASP A 225 4.90 12.15 10.86
CA ASP A 225 4.71 13.29 11.79
C ASP A 225 5.50 13.09 13.10
N PHE A 226 5.48 11.87 13.66
CA PHE A 226 6.30 11.49 14.82
C PHE A 226 7.79 11.70 14.56
N PHE A 227 8.32 11.13 13.48
CA PHE A 227 9.75 11.23 13.15
C PHE A 227 10.18 12.69 12.90
N TRP A 228 9.36 13.52 12.25
CA TRP A 228 9.65 14.95 12.11
C TRP A 228 9.65 15.69 13.45
N ASN A 229 8.72 15.38 14.36
CA ASN A 229 8.66 16.02 15.69
C ASN A 229 9.89 15.70 16.57
N VAL A 230 10.46 14.50 16.43
CA VAL A 230 11.68 14.10 17.16
C VAL A 230 12.98 14.41 16.40
N GLY A 231 12.89 15.09 15.26
CA GLY A 231 14.05 15.62 14.52
C GLY A 231 14.76 14.66 13.58
N ALA A 232 14.10 13.60 13.12
CA ALA A 232 14.67 12.66 12.14
C ALA A 232 15.04 13.37 10.82
N PRO A 233 16.17 13.01 10.17
CA PRO A 233 16.58 13.63 8.91
C PRO A 233 15.60 13.37 7.76
N GLU A 234 15.35 14.38 6.93
CA GLU A 234 14.42 14.29 5.77
C GLU A 234 14.83 13.15 4.81
N THR A 235 16.13 12.84 4.69
CA THR A 235 16.66 11.71 3.89
C THR A 235 16.28 10.32 4.41
N GLU A 236 16.12 10.14 5.72
CA GLU A 236 15.67 8.83 6.26
C GLU A 236 14.15 8.68 6.10
N ILE A 237 13.40 9.80 6.09
CA ILE A 237 11.97 9.83 5.75
C ILE A 237 11.74 9.49 4.28
N ASP A 238 12.55 10.05 3.37
CA ASP A 238 12.53 9.71 1.95
C ASP A 238 12.83 8.21 1.77
N ARG A 239 13.86 7.70 2.45
CA ARG A 239 14.20 6.27 2.43
C ARG A 239 13.10 5.35 2.97
N LEU A 240 12.35 5.76 4.00
CA LEU A 240 11.16 5.03 4.46
C LEU A 240 10.11 4.92 3.35
N ASN A 241 9.93 5.96 2.52
CA ASN A 241 9.03 5.91 1.37
C ASN A 241 9.58 5.01 0.26
N ASP A 242 10.88 5.09 -0.05
CA ASP A 242 11.53 4.27 -1.07
C ASP A 242 11.45 2.77 -0.74
N VAL A 243 11.81 2.39 0.49
CA VAL A 243 11.68 1.00 0.96
C VAL A 243 10.21 0.59 1.10
N GLY A 244 9.33 1.52 1.47
CA GLY A 244 7.89 1.31 1.47
C GLY A 244 7.32 1.01 0.08
N ALA A 245 7.82 1.66 -0.97
CA ALA A 245 7.45 1.39 -2.36
C ALA A 245 8.01 0.06 -2.87
N LEU A 246 9.26 -0.28 -2.52
CA LEU A 246 9.89 -1.55 -2.87
C LEU A 246 9.17 -2.76 -2.25
N ILE A 247 8.73 -2.65 -0.98
CA ILE A 247 8.17 -3.75 -0.21
C ILE A 247 6.63 -3.80 -0.26
N ASN A 248 5.99 -2.66 -0.49
CA ASN A 248 4.52 -2.47 -0.46
C ASN A 248 3.81 -3.14 0.75
N PRO A 249 4.17 -2.76 1.99
CA PRO A 249 3.76 -3.48 3.20
C PRO A 249 2.33 -3.10 3.67
N VAL A 250 1.40 -4.06 3.63
CA VAL A 250 -0.02 -3.88 4.08
C VAL A 250 -0.13 -3.24 5.48
N LYS A 251 0.81 -3.56 6.38
CA LYS A 251 0.95 -2.94 7.70
C LYS A 251 2.33 -2.32 7.83
N ILE A 252 2.39 -1.19 8.52
CA ILE A 252 3.65 -0.57 8.95
C ILE A 252 3.61 -0.33 10.45
N GLY A 253 4.78 -0.19 11.06
CA GLY A 253 4.91 0.05 12.48
C GLY A 253 6.07 0.95 12.85
N SER A 254 5.96 1.56 14.03
CA SER A 254 7.03 2.31 14.67
C SER A 254 7.45 1.66 15.97
N TRP A 255 8.69 1.90 16.37
CA TRP A 255 9.24 1.43 17.64
C TRP A 255 10.07 2.53 18.32
N ILE A 256 10.16 2.44 19.64
CA ILE A 256 11.08 3.22 20.47
C ILE A 256 11.79 2.32 21.47
N ASP A 257 13.10 2.53 21.62
CA ASP A 257 13.99 1.88 22.58
C ASP A 257 14.42 2.91 23.64
N MET A 258 14.32 2.54 24.91
CA MET A 258 14.60 3.42 26.04
C MET A 258 15.36 2.71 27.14
N SER A 259 16.20 3.45 27.89
CA SER A 259 16.90 2.92 29.06
C SER A 259 16.83 3.82 30.29
N ASP A 260 17.06 3.23 31.46
CA ASP A 260 17.21 3.92 32.75
C ASP A 260 18.41 4.89 32.80
N LYS A 261 19.37 4.74 31.88
CA LYS A 261 20.50 5.66 31.67
C LYS A 261 20.21 6.82 30.71
N GLY A 262 18.95 7.01 30.30
CA GLY A 262 18.55 8.10 29.42
C GLY A 262 18.79 7.84 27.94
N GLY A 263 19.09 6.59 27.55
CA GLY A 263 19.13 6.21 26.14
C GLY A 263 17.74 6.30 25.54
N MET A 264 17.65 6.89 24.35
CA MET A 264 16.42 7.05 23.57
C MET A 264 16.79 6.84 22.10
N ASP A 265 16.16 5.87 21.47
CA ASP A 265 16.25 5.62 20.03
C ASP A 265 14.87 5.23 19.52
N GLY A 266 14.65 5.34 18.22
CA GLY A 266 13.37 5.00 17.61
C GLY A 266 13.48 4.84 16.12
N GLY A 267 12.52 4.14 15.54
CA GLY A 267 12.57 3.75 14.15
C GLY A 267 11.26 3.16 13.67
N TRP A 268 11.29 2.64 12.45
CA TRP A 268 10.16 1.99 11.80
C TRP A 268 10.47 0.53 11.51
N TYR A 269 9.41 -0.23 11.23
CA TYR A 269 9.50 -1.59 10.73
C TYR A 269 8.25 -1.96 9.94
N PHE A 270 8.40 -2.90 9.02
CA PHE A 270 7.33 -3.51 8.25
C PHE A 270 7.18 -4.97 8.70
N PRO A 271 6.06 -5.34 9.36
CA PRO A 271 5.70 -6.74 9.58
C PRO A 271 5.18 -7.33 8.25
N VAL A 272 5.95 -8.25 7.68
CA VAL A 272 5.76 -8.78 6.32
C VAL A 272 6.03 -10.30 6.28
N ASP A 273 5.95 -10.92 5.11
CA ASP A 273 6.51 -12.25 4.85
C ASP A 273 7.01 -12.22 3.39
N ILE A 274 8.30 -11.91 3.19
CA ILE A 274 8.89 -11.62 1.87
C ILE A 274 10.23 -12.33 1.68
N PRO A 275 10.66 -12.55 0.42
CA PRO A 275 12.01 -13.01 0.12
C PRO A 275 13.06 -12.12 0.77
N LEU A 276 14.04 -12.74 1.45
CA LEU A 276 15.10 -12.04 2.18
C LEU A 276 15.88 -11.08 1.27
N LYS A 277 16.02 -11.42 -0.02
CA LYS A 277 16.67 -10.56 -1.02
C LYS A 277 16.12 -9.13 -1.04
N LEU A 278 14.80 -8.94 -0.91
CA LEU A 278 14.18 -7.60 -0.87
C LEU A 278 14.56 -6.81 0.39
N ALA A 279 14.65 -7.48 1.54
CA ALA A 279 15.13 -6.85 2.78
C ALA A 279 16.63 -6.53 2.74
N ILE A 280 17.43 -7.35 2.04
CA ILE A 280 18.85 -7.08 1.75
C ILE A 280 19.01 -5.88 0.81
N GLU A 281 18.18 -5.77 -0.24
CA GLU A 281 18.15 -4.61 -1.16
C GLU A 281 17.70 -3.32 -0.45
N ALA A 282 16.82 -3.42 0.55
CA ALA A 282 16.42 -2.29 1.40
C ALA A 282 17.49 -1.84 2.43
N SER A 283 18.44 -2.71 2.76
CA SER A 283 19.46 -2.50 3.79
C SER A 283 20.59 -1.56 3.34
N ASP A 284 21.45 -1.15 4.27
CA ASP A 284 22.70 -0.48 3.88
C ASP A 284 23.67 -1.47 3.23
N ILE A 285 24.27 -1.05 2.11
CA ILE A 285 25.30 -1.82 1.41
C ILE A 285 26.56 -1.85 2.29
N GLY A 286 27.00 -3.05 2.65
CA GLY A 286 28.18 -3.23 3.49
C GLY A 286 28.53 -4.70 3.70
N GLU A 287 29.69 -4.94 4.31
CA GLU A 287 30.14 -6.29 4.67
C GLU A 287 29.13 -7.07 5.54
N PRO A 288 28.48 -6.49 6.56
CA PRO A 288 27.54 -7.23 7.42
C PRO A 288 26.32 -7.72 6.65
N THR A 289 25.73 -6.84 5.83
CA THR A 289 24.58 -7.16 4.96
C THR A 289 24.94 -8.23 3.94
N ARG A 290 26.14 -8.17 3.34
CA ARG A 290 26.61 -9.22 2.41
C ARG A 290 26.81 -10.56 3.11
N LYS A 291 27.46 -10.58 4.29
CA LYS A 291 27.63 -11.79 5.10
C LYS A 291 26.30 -12.40 5.54
N LEU A 292 25.31 -11.58 5.86
CA LEU A 292 23.96 -12.04 6.19
C LEU A 292 23.29 -12.74 4.98
N ALA A 293 23.43 -12.17 3.78
CA ALA A 293 22.91 -12.77 2.55
C ALA A 293 23.63 -14.09 2.21
N GLU A 294 24.96 -14.10 2.20
CA GLU A 294 25.80 -15.29 1.95
C GLU A 294 25.49 -16.44 2.93
N TRP A 295 25.36 -16.11 4.23
CA TRP A 295 25.01 -17.08 5.27
C TRP A 295 23.58 -17.61 5.11
N ALA A 296 22.63 -16.74 4.78
CA ALA A 296 21.23 -17.12 4.63
C ALA A 296 21.01 -18.02 3.39
N GLU A 297 21.65 -17.70 2.26
CA GLU A 297 21.66 -18.54 1.06
C GLU A 297 22.28 -19.91 1.34
N SER A 298 23.41 -19.95 2.05
CA SER A 298 24.10 -21.20 2.41
C SER A 298 23.32 -22.12 3.37
N ASN A 299 22.24 -21.62 4.00
CA ASN A 299 21.46 -22.32 5.01
C ASN A 299 19.94 -22.32 4.70
N ASP A 300 19.53 -22.09 3.45
CA ASP A 300 18.13 -22.08 2.99
C ASP A 300 17.20 -21.12 3.77
N VAL A 301 17.73 -20.01 4.28
CA VAL A 301 16.97 -18.98 5.01
C VAL A 301 16.38 -17.97 4.00
N LEU A 302 15.37 -18.42 3.24
CA LEU A 302 14.90 -17.71 2.04
C LEU A 302 14.03 -16.47 2.31
N ASN A 303 13.38 -16.37 3.46
CA ASN A 303 12.37 -15.32 3.76
C ASN A 303 12.63 -14.61 5.09
N CYS A 304 12.27 -13.33 5.15
CA CYS A 304 12.18 -12.54 6.38
C CYS A 304 10.73 -12.21 6.71
N TYR A 305 10.42 -12.08 8.01
CA TYR A 305 9.08 -11.71 8.49
C TYR A 305 9.00 -10.30 9.08
N SER A 306 10.14 -9.60 9.14
CA SER A 306 10.19 -8.18 9.48
C SER A 306 11.47 -7.58 8.93
N VAL A 307 11.37 -6.35 8.43
CA VAL A 307 12.50 -5.47 8.16
C VAL A 307 12.21 -4.10 8.75
N GLY A 308 13.21 -3.40 9.26
CA GLY A 308 13.06 -2.08 9.87
C GLY A 308 14.38 -1.35 9.99
N ARG A 309 14.33 -0.09 10.42
CA ARG A 309 15.50 0.80 10.50
C ARG A 309 15.33 1.82 11.63
N ASP A 310 16.44 2.25 12.23
CA ASP A 310 16.46 3.41 13.12
C ASP A 310 16.17 4.73 12.37
N MET A 311 15.84 5.76 13.13
CA MET A 311 15.54 7.12 12.66
C MET A 311 16.29 8.18 13.50
N GLY A 312 17.38 7.80 14.19
CA GLY A 312 18.13 8.68 15.10
C GLY A 312 18.76 9.91 14.40
N ALA A 313 19.48 10.76 15.13
CA ALA A 313 20.11 11.94 14.54
C ALA A 313 21.49 11.69 13.91
N ALA A 314 22.22 10.65 14.33
CA ALA A 314 23.61 10.41 13.95
C ALA A 314 23.84 8.99 13.39
N PRO A 315 24.66 8.82 12.34
CA PRO A 315 25.18 7.51 11.93
C PRO A 315 26.06 6.85 13.01
N PRO A 316 26.33 5.53 12.92
CA PRO A 316 25.94 4.61 11.86
C PRO A 316 24.47 4.15 11.97
N ARG A 317 23.80 4.07 10.81
CA ARG A 317 22.41 3.59 10.70
C ARG A 317 22.32 2.09 10.89
N GLN A 318 21.20 1.66 11.45
CA GLN A 318 20.94 0.30 11.91
C GLN A 318 19.70 -0.24 11.20
N THR A 319 19.87 -1.33 10.46
CA THR A 319 18.77 -2.07 9.82
C THR A 319 18.49 -3.34 10.61
N GLU A 320 17.26 -3.51 11.09
CA GLU A 320 16.78 -4.76 11.71
C GLU A 320 16.16 -5.66 10.64
N ILE A 321 16.57 -6.94 10.59
CA ILE A 321 15.91 -8.00 9.82
C ILE A 321 15.58 -9.15 10.77
N ARG A 322 14.36 -9.69 10.67
CA ARG A 322 13.92 -10.87 11.44
C ARG A 322 13.62 -12.06 10.53
N LEU A 323 14.21 -13.21 10.87
CA LEU A 323 14.24 -14.43 10.06
C LEU A 323 13.59 -15.58 10.83
N LYS A 324 12.76 -16.39 10.17
CA LYS A 324 12.32 -17.69 10.70
C LYS A 324 13.42 -18.71 10.37
N LEU A 325 13.87 -19.49 11.34
CA LEU A 325 14.91 -20.49 11.09
C LEU A 325 14.31 -21.75 10.43
N PRO A 326 14.83 -22.23 9.28
CA PRO A 326 14.44 -23.50 8.70
C PRO A 326 14.91 -24.67 9.59
N GLY A 327 14.28 -25.83 9.40
CA GLY A 327 14.58 -27.06 10.13
C GLY A 327 13.30 -27.74 10.66
N PRO A 328 13.30 -29.09 10.77
CA PRO A 328 12.12 -29.84 11.21
C PRO A 328 11.93 -29.82 12.74
N ASP A 329 12.97 -29.49 13.49
CA ASP A 329 13.00 -29.59 14.95
C ASP A 329 13.83 -28.46 15.62
N PHE A 330 13.62 -28.31 16.92
CA PHE A 330 14.30 -27.32 17.77
C PHE A 330 15.84 -27.43 17.74
N SER A 331 16.40 -28.64 17.71
CA SER A 331 17.86 -28.84 17.74
C SER A 331 18.49 -28.42 16.43
N THR A 332 17.86 -28.74 15.30
CA THR A 332 18.29 -28.27 13.97
C THR A 332 18.26 -26.74 13.90
N GLN A 333 17.15 -26.12 14.33
CA GLN A 333 17.04 -24.65 14.37
C GLN A 333 18.04 -24.01 15.35
N LEU A 334 18.27 -24.60 16.52
CA LEU A 334 19.22 -24.09 17.52
C LEU A 334 20.66 -24.19 17.03
N ASN A 335 21.03 -25.28 16.35
CA ASN A 335 22.36 -25.43 15.75
C ASN A 335 22.59 -24.36 14.68
N LEU A 336 21.58 -24.08 13.84
CA LEU A 336 21.65 -23.00 12.85
C LEU A 336 21.77 -21.61 13.51
N ALA A 337 21.04 -21.36 14.60
CA ALA A 337 21.21 -20.14 15.38
C ALA A 337 22.63 -20.00 15.97
N ILE A 338 23.18 -21.07 16.53
CA ILE A 338 24.55 -21.09 17.07
C ILE A 338 25.59 -20.84 15.96
N ASP A 339 25.36 -21.37 14.75
CA ASP A 339 26.20 -21.02 13.60
C ASP A 339 26.11 -19.53 13.27
N ALA A 340 24.92 -18.93 13.25
CA ALA A 340 24.77 -17.48 13.03
C ALA A 340 25.61 -16.63 14.01
N PHE A 341 25.59 -16.97 15.32
CA PHE A 341 26.44 -16.27 16.31
C PHE A 341 27.92 -16.35 15.94
N LYS A 342 28.40 -17.54 15.56
CA LYS A 342 29.79 -17.76 15.15
C LYS A 342 30.13 -17.04 13.83
N SER A 343 29.29 -17.19 12.81
CA SER A 343 29.47 -16.69 11.44
C SER A 343 29.41 -15.16 11.36
N PHE A 344 28.62 -14.51 12.23
CA PHE A 344 28.54 -13.05 12.33
C PHE A 344 29.51 -12.44 13.37
N GLY A 345 30.35 -13.25 14.02
CA GLY A 345 31.42 -12.79 14.91
C GLY A 345 30.98 -12.38 16.32
N PHE A 346 29.82 -12.87 16.77
CA PHE A 346 29.35 -12.70 18.15
C PHE A 346 29.93 -13.78 19.08
N PRO A 347 30.02 -13.53 20.39
CA PRO A 347 30.36 -14.56 21.36
C PRO A 347 29.32 -15.70 21.39
N GLN A 348 29.74 -16.89 21.79
CA GLN A 348 28.83 -18.01 22.01
C GLN A 348 27.86 -17.69 23.18
N LEU A 349 26.61 -18.14 23.04
CA LEU A 349 25.60 -18.06 24.10
C LEU A 349 26.15 -18.68 25.42
N PRO A 350 25.98 -18.02 26.58
CA PRO A 350 26.52 -18.54 27.84
C PRO A 350 25.96 -19.92 28.19
N GLY A 351 26.84 -20.87 28.51
CA GLY A 351 26.49 -22.26 28.82
C GLY A 351 25.27 -22.43 29.73
N PRO A 352 25.22 -21.81 30.92
CA PRO A 352 24.06 -21.96 31.83
C PRO A 352 22.74 -21.45 31.24
N ALA A 353 22.76 -20.37 30.43
CA ALA A 353 21.57 -19.85 29.76
C ALA A 353 21.14 -20.77 28.61
N LEU A 354 22.10 -21.34 27.87
CA LEU A 354 21.87 -22.32 26.82
C LEU A 354 21.36 -23.66 27.36
N ASP A 355 21.75 -24.05 28.58
CA ASP A 355 21.27 -25.25 29.24
C ASP A 355 19.83 -25.10 29.74
N ILE A 356 19.46 -23.94 30.30
CA ILE A 356 18.05 -23.60 30.58
C ILE A 356 17.22 -23.65 29.29
N LEU A 357 17.73 -23.06 28.20
CA LEU A 357 17.09 -23.10 26.89
C LEU A 357 16.85 -24.54 26.40
N ARG A 358 17.87 -25.41 26.47
CA ARG A 358 17.76 -26.81 26.05
C ARG A 358 16.79 -27.62 26.90
N GLN A 359 16.84 -27.47 28.23
CA GLN A 359 15.96 -28.18 29.16
C GLN A 359 14.49 -27.78 28.99
N GLY A 360 14.24 -26.51 28.67
CA GLY A 360 12.88 -25.97 28.54
C GLY A 360 12.16 -26.24 27.21
N SER A 361 12.85 -26.71 26.16
CA SER A 361 12.39 -26.54 24.76
C SER A 361 12.23 -27.82 23.94
N SER A 362 12.14 -28.99 24.58
CA SER A 362 12.07 -30.30 23.91
C SER A 362 10.88 -30.51 22.95
N GLU A 363 9.89 -29.61 22.94
CA GLU A 363 8.73 -29.62 22.03
C GLU A 363 8.60 -28.35 21.16
N MET A 364 9.55 -27.41 21.21
CA MET A 364 9.37 -26.04 20.69
C MET A 364 10.14 -25.74 19.40
N GLY A 365 9.56 -26.08 18.26
CA GLY A 365 9.97 -25.53 16.96
C GLY A 365 9.49 -24.08 16.75
N GLY A 366 10.10 -23.39 15.79
CA GLY A 366 9.76 -22.02 15.40
C GLY A 366 10.70 -20.94 15.93
N LEU A 367 11.98 -21.29 16.13
CA LEU A 367 13.00 -20.30 16.50
C LEU A 367 13.17 -19.25 15.41
N CYS A 368 13.44 -18.01 15.82
CA CYS A 368 13.68 -16.89 14.91
C CYS A 368 14.97 -16.17 15.28
N LEU A 369 15.66 -15.60 14.28
CA LEU A 369 16.74 -14.64 14.52
C LEU A 369 16.21 -13.22 14.35
N SER A 370 16.73 -12.29 15.16
CA SER A 370 16.71 -10.87 14.86
C SER A 370 18.16 -10.38 14.73
N VAL A 371 18.48 -9.87 13.54
CA VAL A 371 19.81 -9.38 13.17
C VAL A 371 19.72 -7.87 13.00
N ILE A 372 20.65 -7.12 13.59
CA ILE A 372 20.81 -5.69 13.32
C ILE A 372 22.20 -5.45 12.72
N THR A 373 22.22 -4.86 11.53
CA THR A 373 23.43 -4.50 10.78
C THR A 373 23.56 -2.99 10.62
N SER A 374 24.79 -2.51 10.47
CA SER A 374 25.10 -1.11 10.15
C SER A 374 26.21 -1.03 9.11
N SER A 375 26.51 0.18 8.63
CA SER A 375 27.69 0.46 7.81
C SER A 375 29.03 0.16 8.51
N GLU A 376 29.05 0.06 9.84
CA GLU A 376 30.26 -0.14 10.65
C GLU A 376 30.41 -1.59 11.16
N GLY A 377 29.37 -2.42 11.08
CA GLY A 377 29.43 -3.81 11.55
C GLY A 377 28.07 -4.44 11.85
N PHE A 378 28.10 -5.69 12.30
CA PHE A 378 26.96 -6.29 13.00
C PHE A 378 26.80 -5.61 14.37
N VAL A 379 25.61 -5.08 14.63
CA VAL A 379 25.29 -4.31 15.83
C VAL A 379 24.71 -5.21 16.91
N ARG A 380 23.74 -6.06 16.54
CA ARG A 380 23.00 -6.91 17.48
C ARG A 380 22.61 -8.22 16.81
N LEU A 381 22.64 -9.30 17.58
CA LEU A 381 22.08 -10.59 17.16
C LEU A 381 21.30 -11.19 18.33
N GLY A 382 20.05 -11.57 18.07
CA GLY A 382 19.15 -12.17 19.04
C GLY A 382 18.53 -13.46 18.52
N LEU A 383 18.48 -14.49 19.37
CA LEU A 383 17.73 -15.72 19.15
C LEU A 383 16.40 -15.63 19.92
N LEU A 384 15.29 -15.51 19.19
CA LEU A 384 13.94 -15.47 19.73
C LEU A 384 13.38 -16.89 19.85
N VAL A 385 13.01 -17.26 21.07
CA VAL A 385 12.45 -18.56 21.44
C VAL A 385 10.98 -18.35 21.79
N PRO A 386 10.02 -18.94 21.03
CA PRO A 386 8.60 -18.71 21.24
C PRO A 386 8.08 -19.36 22.51
N LYS A 387 7.09 -18.70 23.14
CA LYS A 387 6.24 -19.25 24.23
C LYS A 387 7.03 -19.92 25.37
N PRO A 388 8.02 -19.24 25.98
CA PRO A 388 8.74 -19.79 27.12
C PRO A 388 7.77 -20.18 28.24
N SER A 389 7.99 -21.35 28.84
CA SER A 389 7.20 -21.78 30.00
C SER A 389 7.48 -20.87 31.21
N ARG A 390 6.55 -20.79 32.16
CA ARG A 390 6.75 -20.03 33.42
C ARG A 390 8.01 -20.50 34.16
N GLU A 391 8.34 -21.78 34.07
CA GLU A 391 9.54 -22.36 34.66
C GLU A 391 10.82 -21.83 33.99
N VAL A 392 10.87 -21.82 32.65
CA VAL A 392 11.99 -21.22 31.89
C VAL A 392 12.16 -19.74 32.24
N VAL A 393 11.07 -18.97 32.29
CA VAL A 393 11.12 -17.55 32.69
C VAL A 393 11.69 -17.40 34.10
N ASN A 394 11.24 -18.22 35.05
CA ASN A 394 11.75 -18.20 36.43
C ASN A 394 13.24 -18.54 36.51
N GLN A 395 13.69 -19.59 35.83
CA GLN A 395 15.09 -20.02 35.81
C GLN A 395 16.01 -18.98 35.16
N LEU A 396 15.56 -18.33 34.08
CA LEU A 396 16.28 -17.21 33.48
C LEU A 396 16.34 -16.01 34.43
N CYS A 397 15.28 -15.72 35.19
CA CYS A 397 15.29 -14.69 36.21
C CYS A 397 16.29 -14.99 37.34
N ASP A 398 16.41 -16.25 37.78
CA ASP A 398 17.44 -16.65 38.76
C ASP A 398 18.86 -16.47 38.19
N TYR A 399 19.08 -16.92 36.95
CA TYR A 399 20.35 -16.73 36.23
C TYR A 399 20.72 -15.23 36.10
N GLY A 400 19.76 -14.39 35.72
CA GLY A 400 19.93 -12.94 35.57
C GLY A 400 19.87 -12.14 36.88
N GLN A 401 19.70 -12.80 38.03
CA GLN A 401 19.48 -12.18 39.35
C GLN A 401 18.34 -11.14 39.36
N ALA A 402 17.32 -11.37 38.55
CA ALA A 402 16.22 -10.44 38.31
C ALA A 402 15.10 -10.58 39.35
N ASN A 403 14.42 -9.46 39.63
CA ASN A 403 13.28 -9.44 40.52
C ASN A 403 12.03 -10.03 39.85
N LYS A 404 11.77 -11.31 40.13
CA LYS A 404 10.60 -12.08 39.63
C LYS A 404 9.26 -11.41 39.93
N GLU A 405 9.09 -10.76 41.08
CA GLU A 405 7.85 -10.07 41.44
C GLU A 405 7.63 -8.83 40.56
N ARG A 406 8.69 -8.06 40.27
CA ARG A 406 8.64 -6.89 39.40
C ARG A 406 8.27 -7.26 37.97
N ILE A 407 8.84 -8.35 37.44
CA ILE A 407 8.48 -8.91 36.13
C ILE A 407 7.02 -9.38 36.15
N THR A 408 6.62 -10.18 37.14
CA THR A 408 5.23 -10.68 37.27
C THR A 408 4.21 -9.53 37.34
N LYS A 409 4.53 -8.45 38.06
CA LYS A 409 3.67 -7.25 38.16
C LYS A 409 3.58 -6.49 36.83
N PHE A 410 4.66 -6.44 36.05
CA PHE A 410 4.66 -5.88 34.70
C PHE A 410 3.80 -6.73 33.76
N GLU A 411 3.94 -8.05 33.78
CA GLU A 411 3.09 -8.97 33.02
C GLU A 411 1.61 -8.83 33.36
N GLN A 412 1.26 -8.76 34.65
CA GLN A 412 -0.12 -8.50 35.09
C GLN A 412 -0.66 -7.18 34.54
N SER A 413 0.17 -6.13 34.50
CA SER A 413 -0.20 -4.81 33.95
C SER A 413 -0.48 -4.86 32.44
N LEU A 414 0.18 -5.78 31.72
CA LEU A 414 -0.02 -6.05 30.29
C LEU A 414 -1.21 -7.00 30.00
N GLY A 415 -1.79 -7.64 31.03
CA GLY A 415 -2.91 -8.59 30.92
C GLY A 415 -2.59 -10.04 31.36
N GLY A 416 -1.43 -10.30 31.94
CA GLY A 416 -1.10 -11.56 32.64
C GLY A 416 -0.64 -12.73 31.77
N VAL A 417 -0.39 -12.52 30.48
CA VAL A 417 -0.24 -13.61 29.48
C VAL A 417 1.14 -14.31 29.49
N GLY A 418 2.12 -13.78 30.23
CA GLY A 418 3.53 -14.21 30.14
C GLY A 418 4.19 -13.79 28.80
N PRO A 419 5.49 -14.10 28.59
CA PRO A 419 6.18 -13.67 27.38
C PRO A 419 5.71 -14.48 26.16
N ALA A 420 5.47 -13.79 25.05
CA ALA A 420 5.28 -14.39 23.74
C ALA A 420 6.58 -14.97 23.17
N TYR A 421 7.72 -14.32 23.47
CA TYR A 421 9.08 -14.83 23.20
C TYR A 421 10.02 -14.47 24.35
N VAL A 422 11.10 -15.23 24.47
CA VAL A 422 12.33 -14.78 25.13
C VAL A 422 13.45 -14.69 24.09
N GLU A 423 14.17 -13.57 24.07
CA GLU A 423 15.28 -13.32 23.16
C GLU A 423 16.61 -13.42 23.91
N TYR A 424 17.48 -14.31 23.45
CA TYR A 424 18.86 -14.44 23.90
C TYR A 424 19.72 -13.61 22.95
N GLN A 425 20.19 -12.44 23.40
CA GLN A 425 20.84 -11.47 22.52
C GLN A 425 22.24 -11.06 22.95
N TYR A 426 23.02 -10.61 21.98
CA TYR A 426 24.22 -9.80 22.19
C TYR A 426 24.06 -8.44 21.52
N LEU A 427 24.34 -7.35 22.27
CA LEU A 427 24.66 -6.04 21.70
C LEU A 427 26.19 -5.94 21.58
N GLN A 428 26.68 -5.64 20.38
CA GLN A 428 28.11 -5.60 20.09
C GLN A 428 28.77 -4.38 20.76
N LYS A 429 30.01 -4.59 21.25
CA LYS A 429 30.78 -3.55 21.94
C LYS A 429 30.98 -2.31 21.05
N GLY A 430 30.71 -1.12 21.59
CA GLY A 430 30.77 0.16 20.88
C GLY A 430 29.40 0.72 20.50
N PHE A 431 28.38 -0.12 20.33
CA PHE A 431 27.03 0.30 19.93
C PHE A 431 26.08 0.58 21.10
N GLY A 432 26.54 0.45 22.35
CA GLY A 432 25.74 0.80 23.53
C GLY A 432 25.78 2.29 23.89
N TYR A 433 26.74 3.05 23.37
CA TYR A 433 26.91 4.50 23.60
C TYR A 433 26.81 4.92 25.08
N THR A 434 27.28 4.07 26.01
CA THR A 434 27.15 4.16 27.48
C THR A 434 25.74 4.07 28.06
N VAL A 435 24.69 4.25 27.24
CA VAL A 435 23.29 4.29 27.66
C VAL A 435 22.57 2.94 27.55
N TYR A 436 23.03 2.03 26.68
CA TYR A 436 22.55 0.65 26.59
C TYR A 436 23.61 -0.34 27.09
N LYS A 437 23.14 -1.49 27.59
CA LYS A 437 23.95 -2.60 28.10
C LYS A 437 24.57 -3.37 26.92
N GLU A 438 25.88 -3.30 26.78
CA GLU A 438 26.65 -4.09 25.80
C GLU A 438 26.92 -5.51 26.30
N GLY A 439 27.14 -6.45 25.39
CA GLY A 439 27.34 -7.86 25.70
C GLY A 439 26.03 -8.65 25.73
N PHE A 440 26.03 -9.76 26.48
CA PHE A 440 24.90 -10.67 26.56
C PHE A 440 23.74 -10.10 27.39
N ASP A 441 22.52 -10.29 26.92
CA ASP A 441 21.31 -9.97 27.67
C ASP A 441 20.16 -10.92 27.32
N ILE A 442 19.19 -11.02 28.24
CA ILE A 442 17.94 -11.76 28.04
C ILE A 442 16.81 -10.74 27.99
N VAL A 443 15.97 -10.81 26.95
CA VAL A 443 14.85 -9.89 26.75
C VAL A 443 13.53 -10.67 26.70
N PHE A 444 12.53 -10.23 27.45
CA PHE A 444 11.18 -10.79 27.41
C PHE A 444 10.28 -9.96 26.50
N HIS A 445 9.60 -10.62 25.57
CA HIS A 445 8.73 -10.01 24.57
C HIS A 445 7.26 -10.33 24.84
N TYR A 446 6.38 -9.34 24.73
CA TYR A 446 4.96 -9.42 25.07
C TYR A 446 4.11 -8.85 23.94
N PHE A 447 3.01 -9.52 23.59
CA PHE A 447 1.95 -8.95 22.75
C PHE A 447 0.80 -8.46 23.62
N VAL A 448 0.22 -7.31 23.27
CA VAL A 448 -0.85 -6.65 24.04
C VAL A 448 -2.06 -6.45 23.12
N GLY A 449 -3.05 -7.32 23.26
CA GLY A 449 -4.20 -7.42 22.36
C GLY A 449 -5.32 -8.30 22.94
N GLU A 450 -6.40 -8.48 22.18
CA GLU A 450 -7.34 -9.57 22.43
C GLU A 450 -6.67 -10.93 22.19
N ASP A 451 -7.13 -11.95 22.93
CA ASP A 451 -6.38 -13.18 23.10
C ASP A 451 -6.00 -13.88 21.79
N HIS A 452 -4.73 -14.30 21.69
CA HIS A 452 -4.29 -15.32 20.73
C HIS A 452 -4.97 -16.70 20.95
N SER A 453 -6.06 -16.79 21.72
CA SER A 453 -6.90 -17.97 21.93
C SER A 453 -7.93 -18.18 20.80
N GLU A 454 -8.44 -17.12 20.16
CA GLU A 454 -9.33 -17.28 18.99
C GLU A 454 -8.55 -17.84 17.78
N ILE A 455 -7.30 -17.41 17.60
CA ILE A 455 -6.38 -18.03 16.61
C ILE A 455 -6.13 -19.52 16.95
N LYS A 456 -6.21 -19.93 18.23
CA LYS A 456 -6.11 -21.37 18.59
C LYS A 456 -7.31 -22.19 18.12
N LYS A 457 -8.52 -21.62 17.92
CA LYS A 457 -9.65 -22.38 17.35
C LYS A 457 -9.41 -22.73 15.88
N LEU A 458 -9.00 -21.73 15.07
CA LEU A 458 -8.65 -21.96 13.67
C LEU A 458 -7.43 -22.89 13.52
N ALA A 459 -6.44 -22.76 14.41
CA ALA A 459 -5.22 -23.58 14.40
C ALA A 459 -5.32 -24.93 15.15
N SER A 460 -6.45 -25.29 15.79
CA SER A 460 -6.65 -26.61 16.43
C SER A 460 -7.44 -27.56 15.55
N VAL A 461 -8.39 -27.04 14.76
CA VAL A 461 -9.14 -27.79 13.74
C VAL A 461 -8.20 -28.37 12.68
N SER A 462 -7.17 -27.62 12.28
CA SER A 462 -6.17 -28.08 11.30
C SER A 462 -5.22 -29.17 11.83
N ARG A 463 -4.94 -29.21 13.16
CA ARG A 463 -3.92 -30.10 13.74
C ARG A 463 -4.37 -31.54 13.98
N HIS A 464 -5.67 -31.82 14.07
CA HIS A 464 -6.16 -33.19 14.24
C HIS A 464 -6.13 -34.04 12.95
N ALA A 465 -5.81 -33.44 11.80
CA ALA A 465 -5.78 -34.12 10.50
C ALA A 465 -4.39 -34.66 10.08
N MET A 466 -3.31 -34.27 10.78
CA MET A 466 -1.91 -34.51 10.33
C MET A 466 -1.10 -35.51 11.16
N VAL A 467 -1.75 -36.43 11.90
CA VAL A 467 -1.05 -37.49 12.64
C VAL A 467 -1.49 -38.88 12.19
N LYS A 468 -1.06 -39.25 10.96
CA LYS A 468 -0.79 -40.63 10.52
C LYS A 468 -0.16 -40.65 9.13
N ILE A 469 0.63 -41.70 8.87
CA ILE A 469 1.37 -42.03 7.63
C ILE A 469 2.72 -41.30 7.52
N SER A 470 3.75 -42.00 7.99
CA SER A 470 5.18 -41.79 7.73
C SER A 470 5.69 -42.83 6.73
N ASN A 471 6.81 -42.53 6.04
CA ASN A 471 7.43 -43.31 4.96
C ASN A 471 6.56 -43.38 3.68
N GLU A 472 7.09 -43.29 2.45
CA GLU A 472 8.45 -43.58 1.98
C GLU A 472 8.80 -42.73 0.73
N HIS A 473 10.08 -42.62 0.36
CA HIS A 473 10.50 -41.87 -0.83
C HIS A 473 10.02 -42.55 -2.14
N ILE A 474 9.05 -41.95 -2.84
CA ILE A 474 8.83 -41.87 -4.31
C ILE A 474 7.48 -41.16 -4.50
N THR A 475 7.44 -39.83 -4.48
CA THR A 475 6.15 -39.10 -4.60
C THR A 475 6.22 -37.66 -5.11
N HIS A 476 7.41 -37.11 -5.39
CA HIS A 476 7.55 -35.69 -5.78
C HIS A 476 6.93 -35.34 -7.14
N TYR A 477 6.70 -36.34 -8.02
CA TYR A 477 6.13 -36.13 -9.35
C TYR A 477 4.61 -36.40 -9.44
N ILE A 478 4.02 -37.11 -8.46
CA ILE A 478 2.60 -37.51 -8.48
C ILE A 478 1.74 -36.59 -7.60
N ILE A 479 2.30 -36.06 -6.50
CA ILE A 479 1.57 -35.17 -5.59
C ILE A 479 1.09 -33.89 -6.27
N HIS A 480 1.92 -33.26 -7.12
CA HIS A 480 1.58 -31.99 -7.76
C HIS A 480 0.33 -32.06 -8.67
N THR A 481 0.06 -33.24 -9.23
CA THR A 481 -1.11 -33.50 -10.10
C THR A 481 -2.38 -33.79 -9.29
N MET A 482 -2.27 -34.46 -8.14
CA MET A 482 -3.43 -34.80 -7.30
C MET A 482 -3.83 -33.70 -6.32
N PHE A 483 -2.88 -32.88 -5.82
CA PHE A 483 -3.20 -31.76 -4.93
C PHE A 483 -4.12 -30.72 -5.59
N LYS A 484 -3.99 -30.52 -6.90
CA LYS A 484 -4.88 -29.66 -7.71
C LYS A 484 -6.30 -30.21 -7.86
N GLN A 485 -6.52 -31.52 -7.72
CA GLN A 485 -7.87 -32.10 -7.75
C GLN A 485 -8.55 -32.05 -6.37
N ILE A 486 -7.79 -32.23 -5.28
CA ILE A 486 -8.36 -32.21 -3.91
C ILE A 486 -8.78 -30.79 -3.49
N LEU A 487 -8.00 -29.74 -3.83
CA LEU A 487 -8.43 -28.35 -3.58
C LEU A 487 -9.74 -28.01 -4.31
N ALA A 488 -9.94 -28.51 -5.54
CA ALA A 488 -11.18 -28.29 -6.28
C ALA A 488 -12.42 -28.89 -5.57
N SER A 489 -12.27 -30.05 -4.92
CA SER A 489 -13.36 -30.67 -4.13
C SER A 489 -13.65 -29.95 -2.81
N ILE A 490 -12.64 -29.35 -2.17
CA ILE A 490 -12.82 -28.62 -0.90
C ILE A 490 -13.52 -27.27 -1.12
N VAL A 491 -13.22 -26.58 -2.23
CA VAL A 491 -13.95 -25.35 -2.62
C VAL A 491 -15.42 -25.63 -2.93
N ILE A 492 -15.73 -26.77 -3.56
CA ILE A 492 -17.12 -27.21 -3.81
C ILE A 492 -17.87 -27.50 -2.50
N LEU A 493 -17.21 -28.01 -1.45
CA LEU A 493 -17.84 -28.20 -0.14
C LEU A 493 -18.04 -26.88 0.63
N ALA A 494 -17.12 -25.93 0.49
CA ALA A 494 -17.22 -24.61 1.13
C ALA A 494 -18.41 -23.78 0.60
N LEU A 495 -18.79 -23.97 -0.66
CA LEU A 495 -19.96 -23.33 -1.28
C LEU A 495 -21.32 -23.90 -0.80
N VAL A 496 -21.34 -24.97 -0.01
CA VAL A 496 -22.58 -25.61 0.50
C VAL A 496 -22.92 -25.19 1.94
N ALA A 497 -22.00 -24.52 2.66
CA ALA A 497 -22.07 -24.36 4.12
C ALA A 497 -22.25 -22.91 4.62
N SER A 498 -23.08 -22.08 3.96
CA SER A 498 -23.48 -20.76 4.49
C SER A 498 -24.86 -20.30 3.99
N SER A 499 -25.94 -20.86 4.56
CA SER A 499 -27.33 -20.51 4.19
C SER A 499 -28.27 -20.30 5.39
N VAL A 500 -27.97 -19.29 6.21
CA VAL A 500 -28.91 -18.60 7.14
C VAL A 500 -28.33 -17.21 7.46
N ALA A 501 -29.08 -16.09 7.47
CA ALA A 501 -30.50 -15.85 7.14
C ALA A 501 -30.61 -14.47 6.43
N SER A 502 -31.27 -14.37 5.27
CA SER A 502 -32.67 -13.92 5.06
C SER A 502 -32.91 -12.40 5.12
N PRO A 503 -33.76 -11.79 4.26
CA PRO A 503 -34.37 -12.30 3.03
C PRO A 503 -34.31 -11.34 1.83
N LEU A 504 -33.77 -11.78 0.69
CA LEU A 504 -34.19 -11.30 -0.64
C LEU A 504 -34.48 -12.47 -1.58
N SER A 505 -35.32 -12.19 -2.57
CA SER A 505 -36.10 -13.19 -3.31
C SER A 505 -35.30 -14.13 -4.22
N LYS A 506 -35.64 -15.43 -4.16
CA LYS A 506 -35.62 -16.43 -5.25
C LYS A 506 -34.72 -16.10 -6.47
N ALA A 507 -33.45 -16.45 -6.41
CA ALA A 507 -32.64 -16.70 -7.61
C ALA A 507 -32.71 -18.20 -7.98
N LYS A 508 -32.83 -18.51 -9.28
CA LYS A 508 -32.90 -19.89 -9.81
C LYS A 508 -31.50 -20.50 -9.92
N VAL A 509 -31.43 -21.81 -10.13
CA VAL A 509 -30.23 -22.50 -10.62
C VAL A 509 -29.75 -21.80 -11.90
N GLY A 510 -28.49 -21.33 -11.88
CA GLY A 510 -27.88 -20.60 -12.99
C GLY A 510 -27.70 -21.44 -14.25
N LYS A 511 -27.79 -20.81 -15.42
CA LYS A 511 -27.56 -21.42 -16.73
C LYS A 511 -26.08 -21.72 -16.97
N LYS A 512 -25.80 -22.70 -17.84
CA LYS A 512 -24.46 -22.89 -18.42
C LYS A 512 -24.02 -21.58 -19.09
N GLY A 513 -22.80 -21.11 -18.78
CA GLY A 513 -22.20 -19.90 -19.35
C GLY A 513 -22.20 -18.66 -18.45
N GLU A 514 -23.00 -18.60 -17.37
CA GLU A 514 -23.14 -17.39 -16.55
C GLU A 514 -21.81 -16.88 -15.93
N GLY A 515 -20.93 -17.77 -15.47
CA GLY A 515 -19.61 -17.38 -14.95
C GLY A 515 -18.63 -16.84 -16.01
N CYS A 516 -18.80 -17.26 -17.28
CA CYS A 516 -18.01 -16.74 -18.39
C CYS A 516 -18.49 -15.35 -18.79
N ALA A 517 -19.81 -15.13 -18.83
CA ALA A 517 -20.41 -13.82 -19.11
C ALA A 517 -19.93 -12.75 -18.12
N VAL A 518 -20.09 -13.03 -16.82
CA VAL A 518 -19.65 -12.14 -15.74
C VAL A 518 -18.16 -11.84 -15.81
N CYS A 519 -17.34 -12.80 -16.26
CA CYS A 519 -15.91 -12.60 -16.44
C CYS A 519 -15.60 -11.67 -17.62
N VAL A 520 -16.17 -11.93 -18.80
CA VAL A 520 -15.87 -11.17 -20.02
C VAL A 520 -16.35 -9.72 -19.88
N ASP A 521 -17.54 -9.51 -19.33
CA ASP A 521 -18.09 -8.18 -19.03
C ASP A 521 -17.19 -7.42 -18.03
N ALA A 522 -16.72 -8.10 -16.97
CA ALA A 522 -15.81 -7.53 -15.99
C ALA A 522 -14.47 -7.15 -16.62
N MET A 523 -13.82 -8.05 -17.37
CA MET A 523 -12.52 -7.77 -17.98
C MET A 523 -12.58 -6.68 -19.06
N GLY A 524 -13.66 -6.59 -19.83
CA GLY A 524 -13.85 -5.50 -20.80
C GLY A 524 -13.87 -4.10 -20.17
N GLN A 525 -14.35 -3.99 -18.93
CA GLN A 525 -14.29 -2.74 -18.14
C GLN A 525 -12.91 -2.60 -17.48
N ALA A 526 -12.46 -3.65 -16.79
CA ALA A 526 -11.23 -3.65 -16.02
C ALA A 526 -9.97 -3.32 -16.83
N ILE A 527 -9.85 -3.77 -18.08
CA ILE A 527 -8.68 -3.51 -18.93
C ILE A 527 -8.44 -2.00 -19.13
N ASN A 528 -9.51 -1.23 -19.35
CA ASN A 528 -9.41 0.21 -19.54
C ASN A 528 -9.00 0.93 -18.24
N ASP A 529 -9.52 0.48 -17.10
CA ASP A 529 -9.12 1.01 -15.80
C ASP A 529 -7.67 0.62 -15.46
N LEU A 530 -7.26 -0.63 -15.71
CA LEU A 530 -5.90 -1.11 -15.54
C LEU A 530 -4.91 -0.33 -16.41
N LEU A 531 -5.21 -0.08 -17.69
CA LEU A 531 -4.40 0.77 -18.56
C LEU A 531 -4.20 2.17 -17.95
N ASN A 532 -5.28 2.80 -17.48
CA ASN A 532 -5.21 4.11 -16.83
C ASN A 532 -4.41 4.07 -15.51
N ILE A 533 -4.58 3.02 -14.71
CA ILE A 533 -3.85 2.80 -13.44
C ILE A 533 -2.35 2.64 -13.72
N ILE A 534 -1.98 1.79 -14.69
CA ILE A 534 -0.58 1.50 -15.04
C ILE A 534 0.10 2.74 -15.64
N VAL A 535 -0.57 3.47 -16.55
CA VAL A 535 -0.01 4.65 -17.22
C VAL A 535 0.16 5.84 -16.26
N ASN A 536 -0.77 6.06 -15.33
CA ASN A 536 -0.74 7.23 -14.43
C ASN A 536 -0.11 6.95 -13.05
N GLY A 537 -0.14 5.70 -12.58
CA GLY A 537 0.32 5.29 -11.25
C GLY A 537 1.51 4.33 -11.24
N GLY A 538 1.83 3.70 -12.38
CA GLY A 538 2.79 2.61 -12.45
C GLY A 538 2.25 1.31 -11.83
N VAL A 539 3.03 0.22 -11.95
CA VAL A 539 2.70 -1.06 -11.34
C VAL A 539 3.27 -1.11 -9.93
N ILE A 540 2.40 -1.05 -8.92
CA ILE A 540 2.80 -1.04 -7.50
C ILE A 540 2.33 -2.33 -6.82
N GLY A 541 3.30 -3.19 -6.48
CA GLY A 541 3.07 -4.50 -5.86
C GLY A 541 2.88 -5.64 -6.87
N GLY A 542 2.42 -6.79 -6.37
CA GLY A 542 2.06 -7.95 -7.19
C GLY A 542 0.64 -7.87 -7.76
N CYS A 543 0.15 -9.00 -8.29
CA CYS A 543 -1.13 -9.11 -8.96
C CYS A 543 -2.33 -8.61 -8.14
N SER A 544 -2.42 -9.00 -6.87
CA SER A 544 -3.45 -8.50 -5.94
C SER A 544 -3.32 -7.02 -5.59
N GLY A 545 -2.15 -6.40 -5.83
CA GLY A 545 -1.93 -4.96 -5.69
C GLY A 545 -2.45 -4.19 -6.90
N LEU A 546 -2.01 -4.58 -8.10
CA LEU A 546 -2.46 -4.00 -9.36
C LEU A 546 -3.98 -4.15 -9.56
N CYS A 547 -4.48 -5.39 -9.48
CA CYS A 547 -5.90 -5.70 -9.58
C CYS A 547 -6.69 -5.23 -8.35
N GLY A 548 -6.00 -4.98 -7.24
CA GLY A 548 -6.54 -4.40 -6.00
C GLY A 548 -7.11 -3.00 -6.16
N LEU A 549 -6.65 -2.27 -7.18
CA LEU A 549 -7.06 -0.89 -7.48
C LEU A 549 -8.32 -0.81 -8.36
N LEU A 550 -8.83 -1.93 -8.88
CA LEU A 550 -10.07 -1.97 -9.63
C LEU A 550 -11.28 -1.66 -8.71
N PRO A 551 -12.25 -0.85 -9.17
CA PRO A 551 -13.35 -0.37 -8.33
C PRO A 551 -14.35 -1.48 -7.93
N ASN A 552 -14.36 -2.59 -8.66
CA ASN A 552 -15.29 -3.70 -8.49
C ASN A 552 -14.56 -4.95 -7.97
N SER A 553 -15.14 -5.62 -6.98
CA SER A 553 -14.56 -6.82 -6.35
C SER A 553 -14.53 -8.05 -7.27
N ILE A 554 -15.41 -8.12 -8.29
CA ILE A 554 -15.42 -9.20 -9.28
C ILE A 554 -14.28 -8.98 -10.28
N GLU A 555 -14.12 -7.76 -10.80
CA GLU A 555 -13.04 -7.37 -11.71
C GLU A 555 -11.67 -7.60 -11.06
N ASN A 556 -11.50 -7.15 -9.82
CA ASN A 556 -10.32 -7.40 -8.98
C ASN A 556 -10.00 -8.91 -8.87
N MET A 557 -10.99 -9.75 -8.57
CA MET A 557 -10.80 -11.20 -8.44
C MET A 557 -10.39 -11.86 -9.76
N VAL A 558 -11.04 -11.51 -10.87
CA VAL A 558 -10.75 -12.08 -12.19
C VAL A 558 -9.38 -11.61 -12.69
N CYS A 559 -9.08 -10.32 -12.58
CA CYS A 559 -7.78 -9.74 -12.88
C CYS A 559 -6.69 -10.43 -12.05
N SER A 560 -6.89 -10.61 -10.74
CA SER A 560 -5.90 -11.26 -9.86
C SER A 560 -5.61 -12.69 -10.31
N LEU A 561 -6.65 -13.49 -10.62
CA LEU A 561 -6.51 -14.87 -11.10
C LEU A 561 -5.80 -14.97 -12.46
N ALA A 562 -6.05 -14.03 -13.37
CA ALA A 562 -5.36 -13.96 -14.65
C ALA A 562 -3.88 -13.55 -14.46
N CYS A 563 -3.63 -12.52 -13.66
CA CYS A 563 -2.29 -12.05 -13.37
C CYS A 563 -1.44 -13.08 -12.62
N ASP A 564 -2.00 -13.76 -11.61
CA ASP A 564 -1.32 -14.83 -10.86
C ASP A 564 -0.93 -16.02 -11.76
N TYR A 565 -1.62 -16.21 -12.89
CA TYR A 565 -1.28 -17.22 -13.88
C TYR A 565 -0.11 -16.81 -14.79
N PHE A 566 -0.12 -15.57 -15.29
CA PHE A 566 0.92 -15.07 -16.19
C PHE A 566 2.18 -14.57 -15.48
N GLY A 567 2.07 -14.16 -14.21
CA GLY A 567 3.07 -13.36 -13.50
C GLY A 567 2.90 -11.87 -13.81
N ILE A 568 3.20 -11.02 -12.83
CA ILE A 568 2.90 -9.58 -12.88
C ILE A 568 3.55 -8.86 -14.09
N GLU A 569 4.79 -9.21 -14.45
CA GLU A 569 5.50 -8.59 -15.59
C GLU A 569 4.83 -8.91 -16.94
N GLU A 570 4.56 -10.20 -17.21
CA GLU A 570 3.93 -10.62 -18.47
C GLU A 570 2.44 -10.22 -18.50
N PHE A 571 1.75 -10.20 -17.35
CA PHE A 571 0.39 -9.69 -17.27
C PHE A 571 0.30 -8.19 -17.59
N VAL A 572 1.19 -7.38 -17.03
CA VAL A 572 1.27 -5.94 -17.34
C VAL A 572 1.56 -5.73 -18.81
N LYS A 573 2.49 -6.51 -19.38
CA LYS A 573 2.79 -6.49 -20.81
C LYS A 573 1.55 -6.85 -21.66
N LEU A 574 0.81 -7.90 -21.32
CA LEU A 574 -0.45 -8.28 -22.00
C LEU A 574 -1.56 -7.22 -21.87
N VAL A 575 -1.59 -6.45 -20.78
CA VAL A 575 -2.54 -5.34 -20.60
C VAL A 575 -2.09 -4.08 -21.36
N GLN A 576 -0.78 -3.87 -21.55
CA GLN A 576 -0.19 -2.72 -22.24
C GLN A 576 0.08 -2.93 -23.75
N GLU A 577 0.06 -4.16 -24.24
CA GLU A 577 0.08 -4.49 -25.67
C GLU A 577 -1.18 -3.95 -26.38
N GLU A 578 -1.10 -3.74 -27.69
CA GLU A 578 -2.20 -3.10 -28.46
C GLU A 578 -3.47 -3.98 -28.63
N ASP A 579 -3.46 -5.24 -28.15
CA ASP A 579 -4.58 -6.20 -28.26
C ASP A 579 -4.87 -6.94 -26.93
N PRO A 580 -5.38 -6.25 -25.89
CA PRO A 580 -5.75 -6.86 -24.61
C PRO A 580 -7.14 -7.53 -24.72
N ASP A 581 -7.15 -8.86 -24.92
CA ASP A 581 -8.36 -9.66 -25.22
C ASP A 581 -9.11 -10.16 -23.95
N PRO A 582 -10.33 -9.64 -23.63
CA PRO A 582 -11.09 -10.05 -22.44
C PRO A 582 -11.49 -11.53 -22.43
N ILE A 583 -11.77 -12.10 -23.60
CA ILE A 583 -12.17 -13.52 -23.70
C ILE A 583 -10.96 -14.41 -23.41
N TYR A 584 -9.79 -14.04 -23.93
CA TYR A 584 -8.55 -14.76 -23.64
C TYR A 584 -8.20 -14.72 -22.13
N PHE A 585 -8.24 -13.54 -21.50
CA PHE A 585 -8.06 -13.43 -20.04
C PHE A 585 -9.00 -14.36 -19.27
N CYS A 586 -10.28 -14.40 -19.64
CA CYS A 586 -11.28 -15.24 -18.99
C CYS A 586 -11.16 -16.74 -19.26
N GLN A 587 -10.62 -17.14 -20.41
CA GLN A 587 -10.24 -18.52 -20.69
C GLN A 587 -9.06 -18.96 -19.81
N VAL A 588 -8.04 -18.10 -19.66
CA VAL A 588 -6.85 -18.38 -18.86
C VAL A 588 -7.17 -18.43 -17.36
N ALA A 589 -8.00 -17.49 -16.87
CA ALA A 589 -8.57 -17.50 -15.51
C ALA A 589 -9.55 -18.67 -15.25
N ARG A 590 -9.82 -19.52 -16.26
CA ARG A 590 -10.71 -20.69 -16.23
C ARG A 590 -12.19 -20.38 -15.95
N ALA A 591 -12.59 -19.11 -16.07
CA ALA A 591 -13.99 -18.70 -16.00
C ALA A 591 -14.76 -19.09 -17.27
N CYS A 592 -14.08 -19.06 -18.43
CA CYS A 592 -14.62 -19.48 -19.72
C CYS A 592 -14.05 -20.83 -20.16
N PRO A 593 -14.88 -21.88 -20.34
CA PRO A 593 -14.41 -23.18 -20.83
C PRO A 593 -14.06 -23.09 -22.34
N GLN A 594 -12.94 -23.69 -22.74
CA GLN A 594 -12.57 -23.82 -24.16
C GLN A 594 -13.20 -25.09 -24.77
N ASN A 595 -13.37 -25.15 -26.10
CA ASN A 595 -13.61 -26.39 -26.85
C ASN A 595 -12.76 -26.40 -28.14
N ALA A 596 -11.70 -27.21 -28.16
CA ALA A 596 -10.83 -27.35 -29.32
C ALA A 596 -11.49 -28.09 -30.51
N GLY A 597 -12.66 -28.71 -30.30
CA GLY A 597 -13.46 -29.36 -31.34
C GLY A 597 -14.72 -28.59 -31.73
N ALA A 598 -14.81 -27.29 -31.45
CA ALA A 598 -15.91 -26.45 -31.89
C ALA A 598 -15.94 -26.32 -33.44
N ALA A 599 -17.13 -26.21 -34.02
CA ALA A 599 -17.29 -26.10 -35.47
C ALA A 599 -18.61 -25.41 -35.84
N ALA A 600 -18.58 -24.56 -36.86
CA ALA A 600 -19.74 -23.83 -37.38
C ALA A 600 -19.64 -23.66 -38.91
N SER A 601 -20.73 -23.22 -39.55
CA SER A 601 -20.78 -22.76 -40.94
C SER A 601 -21.68 -21.53 -41.05
N ILE A 602 -21.37 -20.57 -41.92
CA ILE A 602 -22.31 -19.46 -42.24
C ILE A 602 -23.10 -19.86 -43.49
N ASN A 603 -24.43 -19.77 -43.42
CA ASN A 603 -25.33 -20.24 -44.47
C ASN A 603 -25.84 -19.10 -45.35
N VAL A 604 -26.10 -17.92 -44.77
CA VAL A 604 -26.62 -16.73 -45.45
C VAL A 604 -26.04 -15.48 -44.80
N VAL A 605 -25.64 -14.50 -45.61
CA VAL A 605 -25.35 -13.12 -45.18
C VAL A 605 -26.06 -12.15 -46.14
N SER A 606 -26.67 -11.09 -45.61
CA SER A 606 -27.39 -10.08 -46.40
C SER A 606 -27.36 -8.70 -45.73
N VAL A 607 -27.53 -7.64 -46.53
CA VAL A 607 -27.64 -6.25 -46.05
C VAL A 607 -28.93 -5.63 -46.57
N THR A 608 -29.69 -5.00 -45.67
CA THR A 608 -30.97 -4.34 -46.00
C THR A 608 -30.96 -2.89 -45.48
N PRO A 609 -31.15 -1.88 -46.34
CA PRO A 609 -31.22 -1.95 -47.80
C PRO A 609 -29.85 -2.26 -48.44
N ALA A 610 -29.82 -2.93 -49.59
CA ALA A 610 -28.54 -3.20 -50.29
C ALA A 610 -27.90 -1.93 -50.91
N SER A 611 -28.68 -0.86 -51.08
CA SER A 611 -28.19 0.46 -51.51
C SER A 611 -29.09 1.58 -50.99
N ALA A 612 -28.51 2.61 -50.38
CA ALA A 612 -29.26 3.75 -49.83
C ALA A 612 -28.37 5.00 -49.65
N PRO A 613 -28.94 6.21 -49.52
CA PRO A 613 -28.16 7.42 -49.32
C PRO A 613 -27.49 7.47 -47.95
N GLN A 614 -26.40 8.23 -47.88
CA GLN A 614 -25.73 8.60 -46.64
C GLN A 614 -26.73 9.16 -45.59
N GLY A 615 -26.59 8.73 -44.33
CA GLY A 615 -27.54 8.96 -43.24
C GLY A 615 -28.60 7.85 -43.06
N THR A 616 -28.60 6.81 -43.90
CA THR A 616 -29.48 5.64 -43.73
C THR A 616 -28.89 4.61 -42.75
N THR A 617 -29.75 3.92 -42.01
CA THR A 617 -29.36 2.72 -41.23
C THR A 617 -29.43 1.47 -42.09
N PHE A 618 -28.31 0.74 -42.15
CA PHE A 618 -28.18 -0.54 -42.84
C PHE A 618 -28.24 -1.68 -41.81
N THR A 619 -29.18 -2.61 -41.99
CA THR A 619 -29.27 -3.84 -41.18
C THR A 619 -28.55 -4.97 -41.88
N ILE A 620 -27.47 -5.46 -41.27
CA ILE A 620 -26.67 -6.57 -41.74
C ILE A 620 -27.14 -7.82 -41.00
N SER A 621 -27.62 -8.83 -41.71
CA SER A 621 -28.16 -10.07 -41.14
C SER A 621 -27.36 -11.27 -41.60
N ALA A 622 -27.02 -12.17 -40.68
CA ALA A 622 -26.45 -13.47 -41.02
C ALA A 622 -27.17 -14.62 -40.30
N VAL A 623 -27.07 -15.80 -40.88
CA VAL A 623 -27.53 -17.06 -40.27
C VAL A 623 -26.39 -18.05 -40.34
N TYR A 624 -25.96 -18.51 -39.16
CA TYR A 624 -24.91 -19.50 -39.02
C TYR A 624 -25.46 -20.77 -38.35
N ASN A 625 -24.73 -21.86 -38.53
CA ASN A 625 -25.11 -23.19 -38.08
C ASN A 625 -23.93 -23.80 -37.32
N VAL A 626 -24.09 -23.93 -36.02
CA VAL A 626 -23.14 -24.63 -35.14
C VAL A 626 -23.30 -26.13 -35.40
N THR A 627 -22.21 -26.82 -35.71
CA THR A 627 -22.18 -28.27 -35.93
C THR A 627 -21.52 -29.02 -34.77
N SER A 628 -20.67 -28.33 -34.00
CA SER A 628 -20.10 -28.80 -32.73
C SER A 628 -20.02 -27.66 -31.73
N VAL A 629 -20.34 -27.95 -30.46
CA VAL A 629 -20.60 -26.97 -29.38
C VAL A 629 -19.54 -25.86 -29.34
N VAL A 630 -19.98 -24.60 -29.41
CA VAL A 630 -19.13 -23.43 -29.13
C VAL A 630 -19.30 -23.06 -27.66
N ASN A 631 -18.25 -23.22 -26.85
CA ASN A 631 -18.32 -22.89 -25.42
C ASN A 631 -18.15 -21.38 -25.17
N VAL A 632 -17.16 -20.74 -25.81
CA VAL A 632 -16.99 -19.29 -25.78
C VAL A 632 -16.41 -18.84 -27.13
N GLY A 633 -16.89 -17.71 -27.64
CA GLY A 633 -16.53 -17.24 -28.97
C GLY A 633 -17.12 -15.88 -29.29
N GLN A 634 -17.02 -15.47 -30.55
CA GLN A 634 -17.67 -14.28 -31.07
C GLN A 634 -18.27 -14.54 -32.45
N VAL A 635 -19.29 -13.76 -32.79
CA VAL A 635 -19.61 -13.45 -34.18
C VAL A 635 -19.10 -12.05 -34.46
N GLY A 636 -18.01 -11.94 -35.22
CA GLY A 636 -17.42 -10.67 -35.65
C GLY A 636 -18.00 -10.19 -36.96
N LEU A 637 -18.13 -8.88 -37.09
CA LEU A 637 -18.50 -8.14 -38.30
C LEU A 637 -17.42 -7.10 -38.59
N ASN A 638 -16.89 -7.10 -39.81
CA ASN A 638 -16.08 -6.02 -40.36
C ASN A 638 -16.81 -5.40 -41.56
N VAL A 639 -16.90 -4.07 -41.59
CA VAL A 639 -17.40 -3.30 -42.73
C VAL A 639 -16.24 -2.49 -43.29
N ILE A 640 -15.82 -2.81 -44.51
CA ILE A 640 -14.67 -2.19 -45.19
C ILE A 640 -15.18 -1.14 -46.17
N ASP A 641 -14.70 0.10 -46.04
CA ASP A 641 -15.06 1.22 -46.90
C ASP A 641 -14.30 1.19 -48.25
N PRO A 642 -14.68 2.03 -49.24
CA PRO A 642 -14.00 2.09 -50.54
C PRO A 642 -12.52 2.50 -50.49
N ALA A 643 -12.04 3.04 -49.37
CA ALA A 643 -10.65 3.42 -49.14
C ALA A 643 -9.87 2.37 -48.34
N GLY A 644 -10.51 1.28 -47.90
CA GLY A 644 -9.91 0.19 -47.15
C GLY A 644 -9.97 0.36 -45.62
N ASN A 645 -10.67 1.36 -45.10
CA ASN A 645 -10.85 1.53 -43.65
C ASN A 645 -11.90 0.52 -43.14
N VAL A 646 -11.68 -0.05 -41.96
CA VAL A 646 -12.56 -1.06 -41.36
C VAL A 646 -13.33 -0.46 -40.17
N VAL A 647 -14.66 -0.58 -40.19
CA VAL A 647 -15.56 -0.28 -39.08
C VAL A 647 -16.26 -1.59 -38.68
N GLY A 648 -16.12 -2.02 -37.42
CA GLY A 648 -16.54 -3.36 -37.01
C GLY A 648 -17.40 -3.40 -35.74
N GLY A 649 -17.95 -4.58 -35.47
CA GLY A 649 -18.69 -4.89 -34.26
C GLY A 649 -18.69 -6.40 -34.00
N ALA A 650 -19.06 -6.85 -32.80
CA ALA A 650 -19.12 -8.26 -32.48
C ALA A 650 -20.23 -8.59 -31.47
N GLU A 651 -20.77 -9.81 -31.56
CA GLU A 651 -21.62 -10.39 -30.52
C GLU A 651 -20.89 -11.54 -29.81
N LEU A 652 -21.06 -11.64 -28.49
CA LEU A 652 -20.39 -12.63 -27.63
C LEU A 652 -21.17 -13.96 -27.60
N ILE A 653 -20.50 -15.06 -27.93
CA ILE A 653 -21.01 -16.42 -27.77
C ILE A 653 -20.58 -16.95 -26.41
N LEU A 654 -21.55 -17.35 -25.57
CA LEU A 654 -21.34 -17.83 -24.19
C LEU A 654 -21.62 -19.32 -23.96
N TYR A 655 -22.40 -19.92 -24.85
CA TYR A 655 -22.63 -21.35 -24.99
C TYR A 655 -23.63 -21.57 -26.13
N GLU A 656 -23.22 -22.23 -27.21
CA GLU A 656 -24.11 -22.66 -28.28
C GLU A 656 -23.96 -24.15 -28.58
N ALA A 657 -25.09 -24.84 -28.64
CA ALA A 657 -25.18 -26.24 -29.01
C ALA A 657 -25.34 -26.37 -30.53
N PRO A 658 -25.19 -27.58 -31.12
CA PRO A 658 -25.45 -27.76 -32.54
C PRO A 658 -26.87 -27.31 -32.92
N GLY A 659 -26.98 -26.39 -33.88
CA GLY A 659 -28.21 -25.64 -34.17
C GLY A 659 -27.98 -24.44 -35.07
N VAL A 660 -29.08 -23.80 -35.50
CA VAL A 660 -29.08 -22.65 -36.42
C VAL A 660 -29.38 -21.36 -35.65
N TYR A 661 -28.54 -20.36 -35.84
CA TYR A 661 -28.52 -19.11 -35.07
C TYR A 661 -28.56 -17.90 -36.01
N PRO A 662 -29.56 -17.01 -35.89
CA PRO A 662 -29.59 -15.72 -36.58
C PRO A 662 -28.84 -14.65 -35.77
N VAL A 663 -28.16 -13.74 -36.46
CA VAL A 663 -27.48 -12.58 -35.89
C VAL A 663 -27.79 -11.34 -36.73
N GLN A 664 -27.92 -10.17 -36.10
CA GLN A 664 -28.20 -8.92 -36.79
C GLN A 664 -27.40 -7.74 -36.20
N PHE A 665 -26.68 -7.04 -37.08
CA PHE A 665 -25.98 -5.80 -36.76
C PHE A 665 -26.67 -4.63 -37.46
N SER A 666 -26.54 -3.42 -36.88
CA SER A 666 -27.07 -2.18 -37.48
C SER A 666 -25.98 -1.13 -37.62
N LEU A 667 -25.72 -0.69 -38.85
CA LEU A 667 -24.76 0.36 -39.17
C LEU A 667 -25.53 1.64 -39.54
N GLN A 668 -25.41 2.68 -38.71
CA GLN A 668 -25.97 4.00 -39.03
C GLN A 668 -24.93 4.81 -39.82
N ALA A 669 -25.10 4.92 -41.14
CA ALA A 669 -24.14 5.57 -42.04
C ALA A 669 -24.21 7.11 -41.98
N GLN A 670 -24.23 7.68 -40.77
CA GLN A 670 -24.31 9.12 -40.55
C GLN A 670 -22.90 9.71 -40.44
N PRO A 671 -22.52 10.66 -41.33
CA PRO A 671 -21.16 11.19 -41.36
C PRO A 671 -20.82 11.97 -40.09
N SER A 672 -19.60 11.75 -39.61
CA SER A 672 -18.93 12.51 -38.56
C SER A 672 -17.54 12.96 -39.04
N GLU A 673 -16.82 13.74 -38.23
CA GLU A 673 -15.40 14.06 -38.50
C GLU A 673 -14.48 12.83 -38.41
N GLN A 674 -14.94 11.76 -37.76
CA GLN A 674 -14.21 10.51 -37.54
C GLN A 674 -14.58 9.45 -38.58
N GLU A 675 -15.84 9.40 -39.01
CA GLU A 675 -16.37 8.43 -39.97
C GLU A 675 -17.10 9.18 -41.10
N PRO A 676 -16.43 9.46 -42.24
CA PRO A 676 -17.01 10.29 -43.29
C PRO A 676 -18.08 9.59 -44.16
N PHE A 677 -18.27 8.27 -44.01
CA PHE A 677 -19.22 7.43 -44.76
C PHE A 677 -19.41 7.83 -46.23
N GLN A 678 -18.31 7.84 -47.00
CA GLN A 678 -18.31 8.32 -48.38
C GLN A 678 -19.20 7.48 -49.30
N ALA A 679 -19.61 8.05 -50.43
CA ALA A 679 -20.36 7.32 -51.44
C ALA A 679 -19.49 6.24 -52.09
N GLY A 680 -19.97 5.00 -52.15
CA GLY A 680 -19.25 3.88 -52.74
C GLY A 680 -19.77 2.51 -52.31
N SER A 681 -19.09 1.46 -52.76
CA SER A 681 -19.36 0.06 -52.37
C SER A 681 -18.59 -0.26 -51.09
N TYR A 682 -19.29 -0.81 -50.10
CA TYR A 682 -18.74 -1.29 -48.85
C TYR A 682 -18.76 -2.81 -48.86
N GLU A 683 -17.64 -3.44 -48.48
CA GLU A 683 -17.57 -4.88 -48.23
C GLU A 683 -17.96 -5.14 -46.77
N VAL A 684 -18.66 -6.25 -46.54
CA VAL A 684 -19.10 -6.75 -45.25
C VAL A 684 -18.53 -8.15 -45.10
N GLN A 685 -17.71 -8.37 -44.09
CA GLN A 685 -17.13 -9.67 -43.74
C GLN A 685 -17.68 -10.09 -42.38
N ILE A 686 -18.20 -11.32 -42.27
CA ILE A 686 -18.72 -11.87 -41.02
C ILE A 686 -18.00 -13.17 -40.73
N ALA A 687 -17.48 -13.29 -39.51
CA ALA A 687 -16.79 -14.48 -39.03
C ALA A 687 -17.44 -15.01 -37.74
N VAL A 688 -17.55 -16.33 -37.61
CA VAL A 688 -17.86 -17.02 -36.35
C VAL A 688 -16.57 -17.63 -35.83
N CYS A 689 -16.19 -17.32 -34.59
CA CYS A 689 -14.89 -17.69 -34.04
C CYS A 689 -15.03 -18.38 -32.66
N THR A 690 -14.11 -19.28 -32.31
CA THR A 690 -13.78 -19.47 -30.88
C THR A 690 -12.93 -18.29 -30.43
N GLY A 691 -13.02 -17.91 -29.15
CA GLY A 691 -12.35 -16.70 -28.66
C GLY A 691 -12.84 -15.41 -29.35
N THR A 692 -12.02 -14.36 -29.27
CA THR A 692 -12.26 -13.09 -29.98
C THR A 692 -11.89 -13.24 -31.46
N CYS A 693 -12.71 -12.72 -32.38
CA CYS A 693 -12.43 -12.83 -33.81
C CYS A 693 -11.21 -11.96 -34.18
N GLY A 694 -10.24 -12.54 -34.90
CA GLY A 694 -9.00 -11.87 -35.30
C GLY A 694 -7.89 -11.85 -34.23
N SER A 695 -8.19 -12.26 -32.99
CA SER A 695 -7.22 -12.33 -31.89
C SER A 695 -6.07 -13.30 -32.19
N ILE A 696 -4.85 -12.88 -31.84
CA ILE A 696 -3.64 -13.70 -31.98
C ILE A 696 -3.49 -14.74 -30.85
N HIS A 697 -4.35 -14.67 -29.83
CA HIS A 697 -4.17 -15.40 -28.58
C HIS A 697 -4.65 -16.86 -28.65
N LYS A 698 -4.00 -17.72 -27.86
CA LYS A 698 -4.23 -19.18 -27.90
C LYS A 698 -5.64 -19.56 -27.41
N GLY A 699 -6.49 -19.94 -28.35
CA GLY A 699 -7.91 -20.27 -28.10
C GLY A 699 -8.84 -19.51 -29.05
N ALA A 700 -8.34 -18.47 -29.71
CA ALA A 700 -9.00 -17.84 -30.85
C ALA A 700 -8.81 -18.68 -32.13
N SER A 701 -9.89 -18.88 -32.91
CA SER A 701 -9.83 -19.43 -34.26
C SER A 701 -11.12 -19.14 -35.03
N ILE A 702 -11.01 -18.88 -36.34
CA ILE A 702 -12.17 -18.72 -37.22
C ILE A 702 -12.76 -20.11 -37.52
N LEU A 703 -14.03 -20.30 -37.19
CA LEU A 703 -14.80 -21.51 -37.48
C LEU A 703 -15.49 -21.43 -38.86
N ALA A 704 -15.97 -20.23 -39.22
CA ALA A 704 -16.61 -19.95 -40.50
C ALA A 704 -16.53 -18.46 -40.83
N GLU A 705 -16.48 -18.13 -42.12
CA GLU A 705 -16.41 -16.76 -42.62
C GLU A 705 -17.26 -16.62 -43.91
N ALA A 706 -17.88 -15.46 -44.11
CA ALA A 706 -18.67 -15.16 -45.30
C ALA A 706 -18.79 -13.65 -45.54
N ASN A 707 -18.72 -13.25 -46.82
CA ASN A 707 -18.68 -11.84 -47.23
C ASN A 707 -19.89 -11.47 -48.09
N THR A 708 -20.28 -10.19 -48.07
CA THR A 708 -21.30 -9.58 -48.93
C THR A 708 -21.02 -8.09 -49.11
N ASN A 709 -21.72 -7.38 -50.00
CA ASN A 709 -21.49 -5.94 -50.22
C ASN A 709 -22.80 -5.14 -50.14
N PHE A 710 -22.69 -3.85 -49.81
CA PHE A 710 -23.77 -2.86 -49.98
C PHE A 710 -23.22 -1.54 -50.54
N THR A 711 -24.09 -0.59 -50.87
CA THR A 711 -23.69 0.70 -51.45
C THR A 711 -24.26 1.90 -50.70
N ILE A 712 -23.40 2.85 -50.35
CA ILE A 712 -23.83 4.19 -49.91
C ILE A 712 -23.86 5.09 -51.13
N THR A 713 -25.00 5.73 -51.40
CA THR A 713 -25.13 6.75 -52.46
C THR A 713 -24.92 8.15 -51.87
N GLY A 714 -24.19 8.99 -52.60
CA GLY A 714 -23.90 10.36 -52.17
C GLY A 714 -25.17 11.21 -52.07
N GLN A 715 -25.14 12.27 -51.27
CA GLN A 715 -26.28 13.20 -51.18
C GLN A 715 -26.61 13.77 -52.57
N THR A 716 -27.80 13.44 -53.07
CA THR A 716 -28.38 14.14 -54.21
C THR A 716 -28.60 15.59 -53.83
N ALA A 717 -27.73 16.48 -54.28
CA ALA A 717 -27.85 17.90 -54.01
C ALA A 717 -29.26 18.38 -54.40
N LYS A 718 -30.07 18.79 -53.41
CA LYS A 718 -31.33 19.48 -53.66
C LYS A 718 -30.98 20.77 -54.39
N LYS A 719 -31.18 20.74 -55.71
CA LYS A 719 -31.01 21.87 -56.59
C LYS A 719 -31.96 22.97 -56.11
N LEU A 720 -31.43 23.94 -55.36
CA LEU A 720 -32.13 25.17 -55.05
C LEU A 720 -32.38 25.87 -56.39
N ILE A 721 -33.63 25.78 -56.85
CA ILE A 721 -34.13 26.59 -57.96
C ILE A 721 -34.34 27.98 -57.36
N PHE A 722 -33.62 28.96 -57.92
CA PHE A 722 -33.75 30.38 -57.60
C PHE A 722 -35.14 30.93 -57.97
#